data_AF-A0A9W4SVE2-F1
#
_entry.id   AF-A0A9W4SVE2-F1
#
_cell.length_a   1.000
_cell.length_b   1.000
_cell.length_c   1.000
_cell.angle_alpha   90.00
_cell.angle_beta   90.00
_cell.angle_gamma   90.00
#
_symmetry.space_group_name_H-M   'P 1'
#
loop_
_entity.id
_entity.type
_entity.pdbx_description
1 polymer ?
#
loop_
_entity_poly.entity_id
_entity_poly.type
_entity_poly.pdbx_seq_one_letter_code
_entity_poly.pdbx_strand_id
1 'polypeptide(L)'
;MNISILFVTILVVTITGVIGSEVIPLDTNNFESSIKEETWFIKFFAPWCPHCKDLAPTWTQVAADNVDYIKPKKFHMAEVDCTLYGDICEKYDVHSYPKMLLFSKGEKVGSYDDDYKRDYDSLTKYVKSKADEYDISSAVNNNDSEEESAKFNPFGTVVLLTAKNFDQLTSSGIWFVKFFAPWCGHCQKLAPIWEELGHELQYKVNVGKVDCTVDSGLCGRFKVQGYPTLKLLQNPDDIIEYKGPRQLNSLRDFAEKASRAHVLEISKKDLDRIRKLDDVLFIYLYDDKTPHNILKNIRGLSRSFFSVKFYSSRDSNLTAQLKVDKLPALIVLKDEFQKSYPYTSIELFTKRENLKGWIQSEKYPLVPAMDSENYEDILGGDRLVVLGVLDPSEGTKYIKAKKNLKNTAKLYYQQIKEEGGSEDGRRVIFAWLDGTRWKDYIYGVYGLQKSDLPTVLIADPVSNEYFDTTRLGDKLTLSNQGQLLESIHNAKKGYLVGKSTLGFVEKIFRDIFSFGVYIQQSIFGHPFTSLTVLVLIIGSIYRYCIVLKTRNVRDYERESTTINDDGSNRIKYNVPIKNDGSTHCRSPHGILKYLWQSNFSAPVEDILLSTGVILDAGCGFGAWLEDMSVEYHKPDFVGVGLLPQHFPTQISKNVKFIQADILNGLPLEDNLFDFVRLSYFAATFAHHEWEVAIKELIRVTKPGGWLEFVEPDLDPTSTGPIGTRIMEAWDRLNITDILELKLNASKQLTDIQHDSRSLTIGTLGGEAGISHGKNIREYLEVNSQRFYMHLGISPEEYSKLIDDLFEELQSREIE
;
A
#
# COMPACT_ATOMS: atom_id res chain seq x y z
N MET A 1 -1.64 -29.27 10.27
CA MET A 1 -0.84 -28.54 9.30
C MET A 1 0.55 -29.20 9.21
N ASN A 2 0.69 -30.14 8.25
CA ASN A 2 1.93 -30.42 7.47
C ASN A 2 2.86 -31.56 8.05
N ILE A 3 3.81 -32.20 7.28
CA ILE A 3 4.53 -33.49 7.62
C ILE A 3 6.04 -33.50 8.07
N SER A 4 6.98 -32.89 7.35
CA SER A 4 8.46 -32.89 7.61
C SER A 4 8.83 -32.09 8.88
N ILE A 5 10.03 -31.80 9.38
CA ILE A 5 11.45 -31.91 9.02
C ILE A 5 11.84 -32.98 8.00
N LEU A 6 12.30 -32.47 6.87
CA LEU A 6 13.39 -32.91 6.00
C LEU A 6 14.08 -31.59 5.60
N PHE A 7 15.37 -31.33 5.79
CA PHE A 7 16.48 -32.20 6.17
C PHE A 7 17.47 -31.51 7.13
N VAL A 8 18.25 -32.33 7.83
CA VAL A 8 19.54 -31.93 8.44
C VAL A 8 20.68 -32.45 7.55
N THR A 9 21.78 -31.69 7.43
CA THR A 9 23.00 -31.98 6.63
C THR A 9 22.77 -32.03 5.10
N ILE A 10 23.76 -31.83 4.22
CA ILE A 10 25.22 -32.04 4.29
C ILE A 10 26.01 -30.82 3.76
N LEU A 11 27.19 -30.55 4.34
CA LEU A 11 28.18 -29.59 3.84
C LEU A 11 29.17 -30.29 2.87
N VAL A 12 29.80 -29.51 1.98
CA VAL A 12 30.89 -29.89 1.05
C VAL A 12 30.44 -30.51 -0.28
N VAL A 13 30.02 -29.63 -1.20
CA VAL A 13 30.74 -29.46 -2.48
C VAL A 13 31.09 -27.96 -2.62
N THR A 14 32.19 -27.67 -3.30
CA THR A 14 32.73 -26.32 -3.51
C THR A 14 31.99 -25.50 -4.56
N ILE A 15 31.86 -24.19 -4.32
CA ILE A 15 31.83 -23.10 -5.32
C ILE A 15 30.93 -23.32 -6.55
N THR A 16 29.70 -22.82 -6.49
CA THR A 16 29.07 -22.01 -7.57
C THR A 16 27.89 -21.24 -6.98
N GLY A 17 27.63 -20.02 -7.45
CA GLY A 17 26.39 -19.32 -7.15
C GLY A 17 25.31 -19.67 -8.18
N VAL A 18 24.04 -19.70 -7.75
CA VAL A 18 22.86 -19.70 -8.62
C VAL A 18 21.94 -18.59 -8.07
N ILE A 19 22.05 -17.35 -8.54
CA ILE A 19 21.64 -16.83 -9.86
C ILE A 19 20.12 -16.93 -10.01
N GLY A 20 19.43 -15.80 -9.80
CA GLY A 20 18.07 -15.63 -10.29
C GLY A 20 18.09 -15.69 -11.82
N SER A 21 17.06 -16.25 -12.45
CA SER A 21 17.11 -16.67 -13.86
C SER A 21 17.52 -15.53 -14.81
N GLU A 22 18.78 -15.56 -15.29
CA GLU A 22 19.32 -14.62 -16.29
C GLU A 22 18.71 -14.85 -17.70
N VAL A 23 17.82 -15.84 -17.83
CA VAL A 23 16.89 -15.97 -18.96
C VAL A 23 15.63 -15.18 -18.63
N ILE A 24 15.36 -14.13 -19.39
CA ILE A 24 14.21 -13.25 -19.17
C ILE A 24 12.94 -13.86 -19.80
N PRO A 25 11.84 -14.06 -19.07
CA PRO A 25 10.56 -14.48 -19.64
C PRO A 25 9.89 -13.30 -20.36
N LEU A 26 9.45 -13.52 -21.60
CA LEU A 26 8.78 -12.50 -22.42
C LEU A 26 7.33 -12.89 -22.74
N ASP A 27 6.46 -11.88 -22.75
CA ASP A 27 5.01 -11.97 -22.90
C ASP A 27 4.48 -10.94 -23.91
N THR A 28 3.16 -10.94 -24.15
CA THR A 28 2.49 -10.01 -25.08
C THR A 28 2.59 -8.54 -24.68
N ASN A 29 2.97 -8.23 -23.43
CA ASN A 29 3.06 -6.88 -22.89
C ASN A 29 4.49 -6.31 -23.00
N ASN A 30 5.51 -7.16 -22.90
CA ASN A 30 6.92 -6.77 -22.85
C ASN A 30 7.75 -7.14 -24.10
N PHE A 31 7.30 -8.09 -24.93
CA PHE A 31 8.13 -8.62 -26.03
C PHE A 31 8.53 -7.53 -27.04
N GLU A 32 7.55 -6.80 -27.57
CA GLU A 32 7.78 -5.75 -28.59
C GLU A 32 8.62 -4.58 -28.07
N SER A 33 8.54 -4.28 -26.77
CA SER A 33 9.34 -3.21 -26.14
C SER A 33 10.77 -3.67 -25.85
N SER A 34 10.96 -4.93 -25.43
CA SER A 34 12.29 -5.52 -25.21
C SER A 34 13.13 -5.58 -26.49
N ILE A 35 12.61 -6.17 -27.57
CA ILE A 35 13.40 -6.38 -28.80
C ILE A 35 13.71 -5.09 -29.59
N LYS A 36 13.11 -3.96 -29.22
CA LYS A 36 13.07 -2.72 -29.99
C LYS A 36 14.43 -2.02 -30.16
N GLU A 37 15.31 -2.10 -29.18
CA GLU A 37 16.53 -1.25 -29.11
C GLU A 37 17.82 -2.04 -28.87
N GLU A 38 17.74 -3.21 -28.23
CA GLU A 38 18.88 -4.05 -27.86
C GLU A 38 18.83 -5.41 -28.60
N THR A 39 19.85 -6.27 -28.44
CA THR A 39 19.94 -7.54 -29.19
C THR A 39 19.52 -8.71 -28.31
N TRP A 40 18.57 -9.53 -28.79
CA TRP A 40 17.92 -10.57 -27.98
C TRP A 40 17.98 -11.93 -28.68
N PHE A 41 18.47 -12.94 -27.98
CA PHE A 41 18.43 -14.34 -28.40
C PHE A 41 17.35 -15.08 -27.59
N ILE A 42 16.26 -15.46 -28.27
CA ILE A 42 15.00 -15.85 -27.62
C ILE A 42 14.66 -17.31 -27.95
N LYS A 43 14.49 -18.14 -26.92
CA LYS A 43 14.00 -19.52 -27.02
C LYS A 43 12.47 -19.55 -26.93
N PHE A 44 11.83 -19.83 -28.06
CA PHE A 44 10.41 -20.13 -28.14
C PHE A 44 10.20 -21.61 -27.82
N PHE A 45 9.33 -21.92 -26.86
CA PHE A 45 9.16 -23.28 -26.33
C PHE A 45 7.70 -23.59 -25.96
N ALA A 46 7.44 -24.85 -25.62
CA ALA A 46 6.18 -25.29 -25.04
C ALA A 46 6.46 -26.22 -23.83
N PRO A 47 5.83 -26.03 -22.65
CA PRO A 47 6.13 -26.80 -21.43
C PRO A 47 5.95 -28.31 -21.55
N TRP A 48 5.13 -28.78 -22.50
CA TRP A 48 4.91 -30.21 -22.76
C TRP A 48 5.94 -30.84 -23.72
N CYS A 49 6.72 -30.05 -24.47
CA CYS A 49 7.65 -30.59 -25.46
C CYS A 49 8.91 -31.20 -24.80
N PRO A 50 9.26 -32.47 -25.06
CA PRO A 50 10.45 -33.11 -24.49
C PRO A 50 11.73 -32.32 -24.80
N HIS A 51 11.97 -31.97 -26.06
CA HIS A 51 13.16 -31.24 -26.49
C HIS A 51 13.27 -29.83 -25.89
N CYS A 52 12.17 -29.25 -25.38
CA CYS A 52 12.21 -28.01 -24.62
C CYS A 52 12.71 -28.24 -23.20
N LYS A 53 12.31 -29.36 -22.57
CA LYS A 53 12.78 -29.77 -21.23
C LYS A 53 14.25 -30.17 -21.26
N ASP A 54 14.65 -30.93 -22.28
CA ASP A 54 16.04 -31.35 -22.50
C ASP A 54 16.98 -30.14 -22.64
N LEU A 55 16.54 -29.10 -23.37
CA LEU A 55 17.31 -27.88 -23.60
C LEU A 55 17.26 -26.88 -22.43
N ALA A 56 16.22 -26.89 -21.60
CA ALA A 56 16.00 -25.92 -20.53
C ALA A 56 17.22 -25.73 -19.59
N PRO A 57 17.84 -26.77 -19.00
CA PRO A 57 18.99 -26.58 -18.11
C PRO A 57 20.19 -25.97 -18.84
N THR A 58 20.49 -26.43 -20.06
CA THR A 58 21.58 -25.88 -20.88
C THR A 58 21.32 -24.43 -21.28
N TRP A 59 20.08 -24.06 -21.61
CA TRP A 59 19.73 -22.68 -21.96
C TRP A 59 19.95 -21.72 -20.77
N THR A 60 19.49 -22.11 -19.58
CA THR A 60 19.69 -21.32 -18.36
C THR A 60 21.16 -21.25 -17.97
N GLN A 61 21.91 -22.35 -18.10
CA GLN A 61 23.34 -22.37 -17.81
C GLN A 61 24.13 -21.48 -18.78
N VAL A 62 23.83 -21.51 -20.08
CA VAL A 62 24.49 -20.64 -21.07
C VAL A 62 24.17 -19.16 -20.81
N ALA A 63 22.96 -18.81 -20.38
CA ALA A 63 22.67 -17.43 -19.97
C ALA A 63 23.47 -17.02 -18.72
N ALA A 64 23.49 -17.87 -17.69
CA ALA A 64 24.21 -17.66 -16.44
C ALA A 64 25.73 -17.50 -16.64
N ASP A 65 26.38 -18.47 -17.29
CA ASP A 65 27.85 -18.51 -17.45
C ASP A 65 28.40 -17.43 -18.41
N ASN A 66 27.51 -16.72 -19.12
CA ASN A 66 27.89 -15.68 -20.08
C ASN A 66 27.37 -14.28 -19.74
N VAL A 67 26.58 -14.10 -18.66
CA VAL A 67 25.93 -12.82 -18.32
C VAL A 67 26.90 -11.64 -18.34
N ASP A 68 28.03 -11.73 -17.65
CA ASP A 68 29.03 -10.66 -17.54
C ASP A 68 29.73 -10.33 -18.87
N TYR A 69 29.63 -11.22 -19.86
CA TYR A 69 30.19 -11.03 -21.21
C TYR A 69 29.20 -10.37 -22.18
N ILE A 70 27.91 -10.68 -22.06
CA ILE A 70 26.86 -10.23 -22.98
C ILE A 70 26.16 -8.95 -22.52
N LYS A 71 26.01 -8.76 -21.21
CA LYS A 71 25.33 -7.62 -20.57
C LYS A 71 26.01 -6.27 -20.84
N PRO A 72 27.36 -6.15 -20.90
CA PRO A 72 28.02 -4.91 -21.33
C PRO A 72 27.77 -4.56 -22.80
N LYS A 73 27.42 -5.55 -23.64
CA LYS A 73 27.26 -5.43 -25.10
C LYS A 73 25.80 -5.26 -25.53
N LYS A 74 24.87 -5.09 -24.59
CA LYS A 74 23.42 -5.02 -24.84
C LYS A 74 22.89 -6.25 -25.58
N PHE A 75 23.42 -7.42 -25.21
CA PHE A 75 23.00 -8.72 -25.73
C PHE A 75 22.36 -9.56 -24.61
N HIS A 76 21.16 -10.07 -24.86
CA HIS A 76 20.27 -10.65 -23.84
C HIS A 76 19.79 -12.04 -24.25
N MET A 77 19.54 -12.91 -23.26
CA MET A 77 18.91 -14.22 -23.47
C MET A 77 17.54 -14.27 -22.81
N ALA A 78 16.56 -14.83 -23.52
CA ALA A 78 15.16 -14.81 -23.11
C ALA A 78 14.40 -16.07 -23.56
N GLU A 79 13.17 -16.21 -23.08
CA GLU A 79 12.26 -17.29 -23.50
C GLU A 79 10.80 -16.84 -23.59
N VAL A 80 10.05 -17.51 -24.47
CA VAL A 80 8.61 -17.29 -24.71
C VAL A 80 7.90 -18.63 -24.70
N ASP A 81 6.88 -18.76 -23.85
CA ASP A 81 5.99 -19.91 -23.82
C ASP A 81 4.89 -19.78 -24.88
N CYS A 82 4.99 -20.55 -25.95
CA CYS A 82 4.03 -20.56 -27.05
C CYS A 82 2.68 -21.19 -26.72
N THR A 83 2.51 -21.80 -25.54
CA THR A 83 1.21 -22.27 -25.06
C THR A 83 0.41 -21.18 -24.35
N LEU A 84 1.08 -20.11 -23.91
CA LEU A 84 0.48 -18.92 -23.31
C LEU A 84 0.42 -17.75 -24.31
N TYR A 85 1.51 -17.55 -25.08
CA TYR A 85 1.71 -16.41 -25.98
C TYR A 85 1.85 -16.88 -27.43
N GLY A 86 0.88 -17.71 -27.86
CA GLY A 86 0.87 -18.35 -29.18
C GLY A 86 0.79 -17.35 -30.35
N ASP A 87 0.27 -16.15 -30.12
CA ASP A 87 0.21 -15.04 -31.07
C ASP A 87 1.61 -14.49 -31.44
N ILE A 88 2.51 -14.38 -30.45
CA ILE A 88 3.92 -14.04 -30.70
C ILE A 88 4.57 -15.15 -31.54
N CYS A 89 4.29 -16.41 -31.22
CA CYS A 89 4.88 -17.55 -31.90
C CYS A 89 4.37 -17.72 -33.34
N GLU A 90 3.08 -17.46 -33.59
CA GLU A 90 2.49 -17.41 -34.93
C GLU A 90 3.05 -16.25 -35.75
N LYS A 91 3.18 -15.05 -35.16
CA LYS A 91 3.78 -13.86 -35.80
C LYS A 91 5.20 -14.10 -36.35
N TYR A 92 5.97 -14.98 -35.73
CA TYR A 92 7.36 -15.27 -36.13
C TYR A 92 7.58 -16.65 -36.76
N ASP A 93 6.51 -17.32 -37.21
CA ASP A 93 6.54 -18.60 -37.95
C ASP A 93 7.09 -19.78 -37.10
N VAL A 94 6.74 -19.81 -35.81
CA VAL A 94 7.26 -20.80 -34.84
C VAL A 94 6.29 -21.97 -34.66
N HIS A 95 6.39 -22.94 -35.59
CA HIS A 95 5.55 -24.15 -35.62
C HIS A 95 6.24 -25.42 -35.07
N SER A 96 7.46 -25.31 -34.53
CA SER A 96 8.21 -26.43 -33.93
C SER A 96 9.04 -25.95 -32.74
N TYR A 97 9.16 -26.78 -31.70
CA TYR A 97 9.75 -26.37 -30.41
C TYR A 97 10.89 -27.31 -29.94
N PRO A 98 11.94 -26.77 -29.29
CA PRO A 98 12.24 -25.35 -29.16
C PRO A 98 12.79 -24.78 -30.48
N LYS A 99 12.47 -23.51 -30.76
CA LYS A 99 13.10 -22.72 -31.82
C LYS A 99 13.77 -21.52 -31.18
N MET A 100 14.99 -21.20 -31.59
CA MET A 100 15.75 -20.08 -31.05
C MET A 100 15.99 -19.06 -32.15
N LEU A 101 15.56 -17.82 -31.92
CA LEU A 101 15.63 -16.73 -32.90
C LEU A 101 16.43 -15.56 -32.33
N LEU A 102 17.11 -14.83 -33.22
CA LEU A 102 17.88 -13.63 -32.89
C LEU A 102 17.13 -12.39 -33.38
N PHE A 103 16.96 -11.42 -32.50
CA PHE A 103 16.34 -10.12 -32.78
C PHE A 103 17.32 -8.99 -32.49
N SER A 104 17.22 -7.90 -33.25
CA SER A 104 17.91 -6.65 -32.96
C SER A 104 17.14 -5.49 -33.58
N LYS A 105 17.04 -4.36 -32.87
CA LYS A 105 16.36 -3.14 -33.34
C LYS A 105 14.90 -3.34 -33.81
N GLY A 106 14.18 -4.26 -33.18
CA GLY A 106 12.78 -4.61 -33.48
C GLY A 106 12.58 -5.69 -34.54
N GLU A 107 13.63 -6.14 -35.24
CA GLU A 107 13.52 -7.10 -36.35
C GLU A 107 14.14 -8.47 -36.04
N LYS A 108 13.59 -9.52 -36.66
CA LYS A 108 14.12 -10.90 -36.63
C LYS A 108 15.32 -11.00 -37.56
N VAL A 109 16.53 -10.87 -37.01
CA VAL A 109 17.79 -10.80 -37.76
C VAL A 109 18.47 -12.17 -37.97
N GLY A 110 17.99 -13.23 -37.32
CA GLY A 110 18.49 -14.59 -37.58
C GLY A 110 17.77 -15.71 -36.83
N SER A 111 18.20 -16.94 -37.10
CA SER A 111 17.76 -18.17 -36.44
C SER A 111 18.96 -19.02 -36.02
N TYR A 112 18.78 -19.82 -34.97
CA TYR A 112 19.67 -20.92 -34.65
C TYR A 112 19.00 -22.20 -35.15
N ASP A 113 19.53 -22.75 -36.24
CA ASP A 113 18.91 -23.82 -37.01
C ASP A 113 19.46 -25.21 -36.66
N ASP A 114 18.78 -26.25 -37.13
CA ASP A 114 18.92 -27.61 -36.59
C ASP A 114 20.23 -28.32 -36.96
N ASP A 115 21.00 -27.75 -37.89
CA ASP A 115 22.39 -28.15 -38.19
C ASP A 115 23.36 -27.79 -37.04
N TYR A 116 22.98 -26.86 -36.15
CA TYR A 116 23.75 -26.53 -34.95
C TYR A 116 23.36 -27.41 -33.77
N LYS A 117 24.35 -28.07 -33.15
CA LYS A 117 24.13 -28.83 -31.93
C LYS A 117 23.60 -27.94 -30.82
N ARG A 118 22.56 -28.38 -30.14
CA ARG A 118 21.93 -27.65 -29.02
C ARG A 118 22.64 -27.94 -27.69
N ASP A 119 23.97 -27.98 -27.72
CA ASP A 119 24.84 -28.24 -26.56
C ASP A 119 25.49 -26.96 -26.01
N TYR A 120 26.00 -27.04 -24.78
CA TYR A 120 26.53 -25.89 -24.03
C TYR A 120 27.65 -25.14 -24.79
N ASP A 121 28.60 -25.87 -25.39
CA ASP A 121 29.73 -25.30 -26.12
C ASP A 121 29.27 -24.58 -27.39
N SER A 122 28.37 -25.21 -28.15
CA SER A 122 27.85 -24.70 -29.42
C SER A 122 26.95 -23.47 -29.21
N LEU A 123 26.16 -23.46 -28.13
CA LEU A 123 25.34 -22.31 -27.74
C LEU A 123 26.21 -21.17 -27.18
N THR A 124 27.13 -21.46 -26.25
CA THR A 124 28.07 -20.47 -25.70
C THR A 124 28.90 -19.80 -26.80
N LYS A 125 29.42 -20.58 -27.75
CA LYS A 125 30.19 -20.05 -28.89
C LYS A 125 29.35 -19.12 -29.77
N TYR A 126 28.09 -19.48 -30.03
CA TYR A 126 27.17 -18.65 -30.81
C TYR A 126 26.79 -17.36 -30.07
N VAL A 127 26.44 -17.46 -28.78
CA VAL A 127 26.11 -16.32 -27.92
C VAL A 127 27.26 -15.32 -27.85
N LYS A 128 28.51 -15.76 -27.64
CA LYS A 128 29.67 -14.86 -27.68
C LYS A 128 29.88 -14.24 -29.06
N SER A 129 29.87 -15.06 -30.11
CA SER A 129 30.05 -14.58 -31.49
C SER A 129 29.00 -13.56 -31.92
N LYS A 130 27.74 -13.69 -31.48
CA LYS A 130 26.67 -12.73 -31.79
C LYS A 130 26.65 -11.52 -30.84
N ALA A 131 27.08 -11.68 -29.59
CA ALA A 131 27.34 -10.52 -28.72
C ALA A 131 28.47 -9.65 -29.27
N ASP A 132 29.53 -10.24 -29.83
CA ASP A 132 30.63 -9.52 -30.50
C ASP A 132 30.21 -8.87 -31.82
N GLU A 133 29.47 -9.59 -32.66
CA GLU A 133 29.00 -9.11 -33.98
C GLU A 133 28.02 -7.92 -33.88
N TYR A 134 27.25 -7.85 -32.79
CA TYR A 134 26.29 -6.78 -32.51
C TYR A 134 26.78 -5.79 -31.42
N ASP A 135 28.07 -5.83 -31.04
CA ASP A 135 28.65 -4.93 -30.04
C ASP A 135 28.76 -3.50 -30.56
N ILE A 136 27.79 -2.65 -30.18
CA ILE A 136 27.70 -1.25 -30.57
C ILE A 136 28.94 -0.44 -30.11
N SER A 137 29.68 -0.90 -29.08
CA SER A 137 30.91 -0.22 -28.63
C SER A 137 32.05 -0.26 -29.66
N SER A 138 32.01 -1.23 -30.60
CA SER A 138 33.00 -1.35 -31.66
C SER A 138 32.75 -0.41 -32.86
N ALA A 139 31.61 0.31 -32.90
CA ALA A 139 31.13 0.92 -34.14
C ALA A 139 30.41 2.29 -34.02
N VAL A 140 30.96 3.26 -33.27
CA VAL A 140 30.82 4.69 -33.64
C VAL A 140 32.12 5.47 -33.32
N ASN A 141 32.79 5.96 -34.36
CA ASN A 141 33.45 7.26 -34.29
C ASN A 141 32.47 8.31 -34.83
N ASN A 142 32.37 9.47 -34.17
CA ASN A 142 31.80 10.72 -34.70
C ASN A 142 30.32 10.69 -35.18
N ASN A 143 29.36 11.07 -34.32
CA ASN A 143 28.79 12.44 -34.34
C ASN A 143 27.44 12.57 -33.57
N ASP A 144 27.39 13.57 -32.68
CA ASP A 144 26.25 14.43 -32.32
C ASP A 144 24.81 13.93 -32.59
N SER A 145 24.21 13.19 -31.66
CA SER A 145 22.79 13.32 -31.25
C SER A 145 22.45 12.46 -30.00
N GLU A 146 21.26 12.69 -29.43
CA GLU A 146 20.58 11.85 -28.42
C GLU A 146 21.05 11.84 -26.93
N GLU A 147 21.46 12.99 -26.37
CA GLU A 147 21.41 13.20 -24.91
C GLU A 147 19.98 13.56 -24.40
N GLU A 148 19.06 12.60 -24.21
CA GLU A 148 17.89 12.88 -23.33
C GLU A 148 17.23 11.70 -22.59
N SER A 149 17.28 10.46 -23.10
CA SER A 149 16.52 9.32 -22.52
C SER A 149 17.08 8.74 -21.21
N ALA A 150 18.40 8.77 -21.00
CA ALA A 150 19.10 7.99 -19.97
C ALA A 150 18.99 8.53 -18.51
N LYS A 151 17.85 9.06 -18.08
CA LYS A 151 17.70 9.85 -16.83
C LYS A 151 16.58 9.41 -15.87
N PHE A 152 15.84 8.33 -16.16
CA PHE A 152 14.63 7.95 -15.40
C PHE A 152 14.57 6.48 -15.00
N ASN A 153 14.26 6.24 -13.71
CA ASN A 153 14.22 4.98 -12.96
C ASN A 153 14.03 3.70 -13.79
N PRO A 154 15.10 3.07 -14.31
CA PRO A 154 14.95 1.94 -15.24
C PRO A 154 14.52 0.65 -14.54
N PHE A 155 14.73 0.53 -13.23
CA PHE A 155 14.42 -0.67 -12.44
C PHE A 155 13.15 -0.56 -11.60
N GLY A 156 12.48 0.61 -11.57
CA GLY A 156 11.29 0.83 -10.74
C GLY A 156 11.56 0.79 -9.24
N THR A 157 12.82 0.93 -8.81
CA THR A 157 13.22 0.79 -7.40
C THR A 157 13.27 2.13 -6.67
N VAL A 158 13.21 2.12 -5.33
CA VAL A 158 13.53 3.31 -4.52
C VAL A 158 14.99 3.31 -4.11
N VAL A 159 15.75 4.26 -4.63
CA VAL A 159 17.18 4.41 -4.35
C VAL A 159 17.40 4.97 -2.94
N LEU A 160 18.28 4.35 -2.15
CA LEU A 160 18.77 4.92 -0.90
C LEU A 160 19.76 6.05 -1.20
N LEU A 161 19.38 7.27 -0.83
CA LEU A 161 20.19 8.47 -0.98
C LEU A 161 20.83 8.84 0.36
N THR A 162 22.12 9.12 0.32
CA THR A 162 23.02 9.45 1.44
C THR A 162 23.86 10.66 1.08
N ALA A 163 24.52 11.31 2.04
CA ALA A 163 25.38 12.46 1.77
C ALA A 163 26.54 12.17 0.77
N LYS A 164 26.87 10.90 0.52
CA LYS A 164 27.91 10.48 -0.44
C LYS A 164 27.42 10.42 -1.89
N ASN A 165 26.19 9.97 -2.14
CA ASN A 165 25.67 9.72 -3.50
C ASN A 165 24.60 10.73 -3.94
N PHE A 166 23.99 11.49 -3.01
CA PHE A 166 22.87 12.39 -3.31
C PHE A 166 23.20 13.36 -4.44
N ASP A 167 24.24 14.19 -4.29
CA ASP A 167 24.50 15.27 -5.25
C ASP A 167 24.92 14.77 -6.63
N GLN A 168 25.53 13.59 -6.72
CA GLN A 168 25.82 12.92 -8.00
C GLN A 168 24.52 12.44 -8.67
N LEU A 169 23.67 11.72 -7.93
CA LEU A 169 22.47 11.10 -8.46
C LEU A 169 21.36 12.12 -8.78
N THR A 170 21.16 13.13 -7.93
CA THR A 170 20.16 14.18 -8.13
C THR A 170 20.67 15.36 -8.97
N SER A 171 21.86 15.24 -9.58
CA SER A 171 22.39 16.26 -10.51
C SER A 171 21.56 16.38 -11.79
N SER A 172 20.86 15.32 -12.18
CA SER A 172 19.97 15.29 -13.35
C SER A 172 18.82 14.29 -13.18
N GLY A 173 17.88 14.33 -14.12
CA GLY A 173 16.59 13.63 -14.00
C GLY A 173 15.65 14.32 -13.02
N ILE A 174 14.45 13.77 -12.85
CA ILE A 174 13.47 14.26 -11.89
C ILE A 174 13.41 13.26 -10.73
N TRP A 175 13.55 13.74 -9.51
CA TRP A 175 13.67 12.92 -8.30
C TRP A 175 12.55 13.23 -7.30
N PHE A 176 11.78 12.23 -6.89
CA PHE A 176 10.84 12.34 -5.77
C PHE A 176 11.45 11.65 -4.53
N VAL A 177 11.75 12.42 -3.49
CA VAL A 177 12.55 11.97 -2.34
C VAL A 177 11.75 12.02 -1.05
N LYS A 178 11.72 10.89 -0.33
CA LYS A 178 11.16 10.74 1.02
C LYS A 178 12.26 10.91 2.06
N PHE A 179 12.18 11.98 2.84
CA PHE A 179 13.00 12.21 4.04
C PHE A 179 12.26 11.61 5.25
N PHE A 180 12.88 10.63 5.92
CA PHE A 180 12.21 9.80 6.93
C PHE A 180 13.09 9.50 8.16
N ALA A 181 12.49 8.87 9.16
CA ALA A 181 13.19 8.25 10.29
C ALA A 181 12.59 6.85 10.57
N PRO A 182 13.38 5.79 10.85
CA PRO A 182 12.88 4.42 10.97
C PRO A 182 11.83 4.19 12.05
N TRP A 183 11.97 4.87 13.19
CA TRP A 183 11.08 4.81 14.34
C TRP A 183 9.75 5.56 14.14
N CYS A 184 9.60 6.34 13.06
CA CYS A 184 8.40 7.14 12.86
C CYS A 184 7.27 6.29 12.24
N GLY A 185 6.21 6.03 13.01
CA GLY A 185 5.05 5.25 12.53
C GLY A 185 4.37 5.82 11.26
N HIS A 186 4.46 7.13 11.01
CA HIS A 186 4.00 7.72 9.74
C HIS A 186 4.94 7.43 8.56
N CYS A 187 6.23 7.24 8.80
CA CYS A 187 7.20 6.80 7.80
C CYS A 187 7.04 5.32 7.49
N GLN A 188 6.82 4.49 8.52
CA GLN A 188 6.57 3.05 8.39
C GLN A 188 5.29 2.78 7.57
N LYS A 189 4.17 3.45 7.89
CA LYS A 189 2.92 3.35 7.11
C LYS A 189 3.07 3.79 5.65
N LEU A 190 3.97 4.75 5.37
CA LEU A 190 4.29 5.18 4.00
C LEU A 190 5.36 4.29 3.33
N ALA A 191 6.03 3.38 4.04
CA ALA A 191 7.11 2.58 3.48
C ALA A 191 6.66 1.76 2.25
N PRO A 192 5.67 0.84 2.33
CA PRO A 192 5.27 0.01 1.18
C PRO A 192 4.74 0.84 0.00
N ILE A 193 3.86 1.81 0.27
CA ILE A 193 3.30 2.73 -0.75
C ILE A 193 4.41 3.49 -1.51
N TRP A 194 5.54 3.76 -0.84
CA TRP A 194 6.66 4.46 -1.47
C TRP A 194 7.55 3.55 -2.33
N GLU A 195 7.64 2.26 -2.01
CA GLU A 195 8.31 1.27 -2.86
C GLU A 195 7.44 0.95 -4.10
N GLU A 196 6.14 0.76 -3.91
CA GLU A 196 5.12 0.64 -4.97
C GLU A 196 5.12 1.85 -5.93
N LEU A 197 5.25 3.07 -5.39
CA LEU A 197 5.44 4.31 -6.14
C LEU A 197 6.71 4.31 -7.00
N GLY A 198 7.76 3.59 -6.58
CA GLY A 198 8.96 3.35 -7.39
C GLY A 198 8.63 2.64 -8.69
N HIS A 199 7.84 1.56 -8.61
CA HIS A 199 7.47 0.72 -9.75
C HIS A 199 6.53 1.46 -10.71
N GLU A 200 5.49 2.12 -10.19
CA GLU A 200 4.55 2.93 -10.99
C GLU A 200 5.23 4.10 -11.74
N LEU A 201 6.41 4.54 -11.29
CA LEU A 201 7.21 5.62 -11.89
C LEU A 201 8.45 5.13 -12.66
N GLN A 202 8.57 3.83 -12.93
CA GLN A 202 9.61 3.27 -13.81
C GLN A 202 9.65 4.00 -15.15
N TYR A 203 10.87 4.35 -15.61
CA TYR A 203 11.15 5.19 -16.79
C TYR A 203 10.51 6.60 -16.81
N LYS A 204 9.87 7.06 -15.72
CA LYS A 204 9.20 8.37 -15.63
C LYS A 204 9.86 9.34 -14.64
N VAL A 205 10.12 8.87 -13.41
CA VAL A 205 10.64 9.69 -12.29
C VAL A 205 11.48 8.81 -11.37
N ASN A 206 12.65 9.31 -10.96
CA ASN A 206 13.52 8.66 -9.99
C ASN A 206 12.90 8.76 -8.59
N VAL A 207 12.75 7.63 -7.89
CA VAL A 207 12.19 7.63 -6.54
C VAL A 207 13.32 7.34 -5.54
N GLY A 208 13.42 8.17 -4.51
CA GLY A 208 14.50 8.12 -3.52
C GLY A 208 14.02 8.15 -2.08
N LYS A 209 14.86 7.70 -1.16
CA LYS A 209 14.64 7.79 0.30
C LYS A 209 15.94 8.21 1.01
N VAL A 210 15.83 9.12 1.97
CA VAL A 210 16.93 9.62 2.82
C VAL A 210 16.56 9.37 4.27
N ASP A 211 17.41 8.66 5.01
CA ASP A 211 17.24 8.48 6.44
C ASP A 211 17.88 9.65 7.20
N CYS A 212 17.04 10.45 7.85
CA CYS A 212 17.47 11.62 8.61
C CYS A 212 18.04 11.30 9.99
N THR A 213 17.97 10.03 10.43
CA THR A 213 18.70 9.57 11.62
C THR A 213 20.17 9.28 11.33
N VAL A 214 20.49 8.95 10.06
CA VAL A 214 21.86 8.73 9.58
C VAL A 214 22.43 10.01 8.95
N ASP A 215 21.76 10.55 7.92
CA ASP A 215 22.21 11.70 7.13
C ASP A 215 21.56 13.02 7.61
N SER A 216 21.61 13.29 8.91
CA SER A 216 20.93 14.45 9.54
C SER A 216 21.29 15.81 8.92
N GLY A 217 22.57 16.01 8.53
CA GLY A 217 23.02 17.22 7.84
C GLY A 217 22.41 17.41 6.45
N LEU A 218 22.16 16.33 5.72
CA LEU A 218 21.49 16.34 4.42
C LEU A 218 20.01 16.75 4.59
N CYS A 219 19.33 16.23 5.61
CA CYS A 219 17.96 16.64 5.93
C CYS A 219 17.88 18.10 6.42
N GLY A 220 18.90 18.57 7.15
CA GLY A 220 19.08 19.99 7.48
C GLY A 220 19.19 20.89 6.23
N ARG A 221 19.96 20.46 5.22
CA ARG A 221 20.09 21.16 3.93
C ARG A 221 18.74 21.36 3.23
N PHE A 222 17.84 20.38 3.32
CA PHE A 222 16.48 20.44 2.78
C PHE A 222 15.44 21.05 3.74
N LYS A 223 15.86 21.57 4.91
CA LYS A 223 15.00 22.16 5.94
C LYS A 223 13.86 21.23 6.38
N VAL A 224 14.16 19.94 6.56
CA VAL A 224 13.20 18.95 7.05
C VAL A 224 12.93 19.23 8.54
N GLN A 225 11.65 19.43 8.90
CA GLN A 225 11.21 19.78 10.26
C GLN A 225 10.35 18.70 10.93
N GLY A 226 10.00 17.63 10.21
CA GLY A 226 9.19 16.51 10.70
C GLY A 226 9.23 15.35 9.70
N TYR A 227 8.62 14.22 10.05
CA TYR A 227 8.74 13.00 9.25
C TYR A 227 7.37 12.33 8.98
N PRO A 228 7.14 11.76 7.77
CA PRO A 228 7.95 11.91 6.57
C PRO A 228 7.72 13.27 5.87
N THR A 229 8.79 13.92 5.42
CA THR A 229 8.73 15.06 4.49
C THR A 229 9.06 14.58 3.09
N LEU A 230 8.28 15.00 2.10
CA LEU A 230 8.34 14.50 0.72
C LEU A 230 8.67 15.65 -0.22
N LYS A 231 9.73 15.57 -1.02
CA LYS A 231 10.14 16.66 -1.93
C LYS A 231 10.47 16.16 -3.32
N LEU A 232 9.94 16.83 -4.34
CA LEU A 232 10.37 16.69 -5.73
C LEU A 232 11.56 17.62 -5.99
N LEU A 233 12.55 17.13 -6.72
CA LEU A 233 13.75 17.81 -7.15
C LEU A 233 13.81 17.69 -8.68
N GLN A 234 13.87 18.81 -9.40
CA GLN A 234 14.00 18.82 -10.87
C GLN A 234 15.32 19.47 -11.34
N ASN A 235 15.90 20.31 -10.50
CA ASN A 235 17.22 20.95 -10.58
C ASN A 235 17.60 21.38 -9.13
N PRO A 236 18.85 21.75 -8.83
CA PRO A 236 19.22 22.29 -7.51
C PRO A 236 18.38 23.50 -7.05
N ASP A 237 17.95 24.34 -8.01
CA ASP A 237 17.10 25.53 -7.78
C ASP A 237 15.58 25.26 -7.89
N ASP A 238 15.17 24.00 -8.08
CA ASP A 238 13.78 23.55 -8.30
C ASP A 238 13.42 22.42 -7.33
N ILE A 239 13.12 22.82 -6.09
CA ILE A 239 12.70 21.96 -4.98
C ILE A 239 11.24 22.27 -4.65
N ILE A 240 10.37 21.26 -4.70
CA ILE A 240 8.92 21.38 -4.50
C ILE A 240 8.49 20.41 -3.40
N GLU A 241 7.89 20.90 -2.32
CA GLU A 241 7.44 20.06 -1.21
C GLU A 241 6.03 19.52 -1.47
N TYR A 242 5.87 18.19 -1.38
CA TYR A 242 4.59 17.52 -1.52
C TYR A 242 3.85 17.50 -0.18
N LYS A 243 2.65 18.08 -0.17
CA LYS A 243 1.82 18.22 1.03
C LYS A 243 0.61 17.27 1.07
N GLY A 244 0.15 16.80 -0.09
CA GLY A 244 -1.12 16.09 -0.25
C GLY A 244 -1.25 14.70 0.41
N PRO A 245 -2.38 14.00 0.15
CA PRO A 245 -2.63 12.68 0.70
C PRO A 245 -1.54 11.66 0.34
N ARG A 246 -1.01 10.97 1.34
CA ARG A 246 0.08 9.98 1.22
C ARG A 246 -0.39 8.62 0.66
N GLN A 247 -1.17 8.66 -0.43
CA GLN A 247 -1.76 7.52 -1.14
C GLN A 247 -1.09 7.34 -2.51
N LEU A 248 -0.92 6.11 -2.99
CA LEU A 248 -0.21 5.79 -4.24
C LEU A 248 -0.65 6.68 -5.42
N ASN A 249 -1.94 6.67 -5.78
CA ASN A 249 -2.49 7.47 -6.88
C ASN A 249 -2.16 8.97 -6.72
N SER A 250 -2.29 9.51 -5.50
CA SER A 250 -2.06 10.92 -5.23
C SER A 250 -0.57 11.32 -5.30
N LEU A 251 0.34 10.38 -5.05
CA LEU A 251 1.79 10.56 -5.16
C LEU A 251 2.28 10.37 -6.60
N ARG A 252 1.84 9.31 -7.28
CA ARG A 252 2.17 9.01 -8.68
C ARG A 252 1.73 10.13 -9.59
N ASP A 253 0.46 10.53 -9.51
CA ASP A 253 -0.10 11.52 -10.42
C ASP A 253 0.59 12.88 -10.28
N PHE A 254 1.05 13.25 -9.06
CA PHE A 254 1.86 14.45 -8.82
C PHE A 254 3.23 14.35 -9.51
N ALA A 255 3.92 13.22 -9.36
CA ALA A 255 5.21 12.96 -10.01
C ALA A 255 5.09 12.91 -11.55
N GLU A 256 4.06 12.24 -12.09
CA GLU A 256 3.80 12.22 -13.54
C GLU A 256 3.48 13.62 -14.09
N LYS A 257 2.63 14.39 -13.41
CA LYS A 257 2.27 15.78 -13.78
C LYS A 257 3.54 16.66 -13.83
N ALA A 258 4.49 16.44 -12.93
CA ALA A 258 5.80 17.09 -12.92
C ALA A 258 6.79 16.59 -13.97
N SER A 259 6.70 15.32 -14.41
CA SER A 259 7.48 14.80 -15.54
C SER A 259 7.03 15.40 -16.88
N ARG A 260 5.72 15.64 -17.04
CA ARG A 260 5.08 16.25 -18.22
C ARG A 260 5.06 17.79 -18.18
N ALA A 261 6.05 18.39 -17.51
CA ALA A 261 6.14 19.82 -17.21
C ALA A 261 7.14 20.55 -18.13
N HIS A 262 6.63 21.05 -19.25
CA HIS A 262 7.42 21.73 -20.27
C HIS A 262 6.63 22.87 -20.94
N VAL A 263 7.35 23.88 -21.44
CA VAL A 263 6.77 24.96 -22.26
C VAL A 263 6.49 24.43 -23.67
N LEU A 264 5.23 24.44 -24.09
CA LEU A 264 4.79 23.98 -25.41
C LEU A 264 4.80 25.11 -26.45
N GLU A 265 5.38 24.89 -27.63
CA GLU A 265 5.27 25.86 -28.72
C GLU A 265 3.89 25.77 -29.42
N ILE A 266 3.26 26.92 -29.71
CA ILE A 266 1.90 26.99 -30.25
C ILE A 266 1.77 28.02 -31.38
N SER A 267 0.82 27.78 -32.29
CA SER A 267 0.41 28.72 -33.33
C SER A 267 -0.94 29.37 -33.05
N LYS A 268 -1.33 30.36 -33.86
CA LYS A 268 -2.69 30.91 -33.88
C LYS A 268 -3.79 29.84 -33.98
N LYS A 269 -3.53 28.74 -34.71
CA LYS A 269 -4.51 27.65 -34.93
C LYS A 269 -4.81 26.85 -33.66
N ASP A 270 -3.89 26.83 -32.71
CA ASP A 270 -4.00 26.01 -31.49
C ASP A 270 -4.80 26.69 -30.38
N LEU A 271 -4.90 28.03 -30.40
CA LEU A 271 -5.45 28.81 -29.30
C LEU A 271 -6.89 28.39 -28.93
N ASP A 272 -7.77 28.20 -29.91
CA ASP A 272 -9.19 27.83 -29.68
C ASP A 272 -9.41 26.34 -29.38
N ARG A 273 -8.37 25.50 -29.56
CA ARG A 273 -8.32 24.12 -29.07
C ARG A 273 -7.89 24.12 -27.61
N ILE A 274 -6.77 24.78 -27.31
CA ILE A 274 -6.14 24.83 -25.99
C ILE A 274 -7.04 25.53 -24.95
N ARG A 275 -7.72 26.62 -25.33
CA ARG A 275 -8.75 27.30 -24.51
C ARG A 275 -9.95 26.44 -24.08
N LYS A 276 -10.12 25.23 -24.65
CA LYS A 276 -11.16 24.27 -24.27
C LYS A 276 -10.64 23.14 -23.39
N LEU A 277 -9.32 22.98 -23.27
CA LEU A 277 -8.67 21.89 -22.55
C LEU A 277 -8.23 22.35 -21.15
N ASP A 278 -7.55 23.49 -21.04
CA ASP A 278 -7.00 23.98 -19.77
C ASP A 278 -7.72 25.25 -19.27
N ASP A 279 -8.02 25.31 -17.97
CA ASP A 279 -8.68 26.47 -17.33
C ASP A 279 -7.77 27.71 -17.21
N VAL A 280 -6.44 27.53 -17.24
CA VAL A 280 -5.42 28.58 -17.10
C VAL A 280 -4.26 28.34 -18.07
N LEU A 281 -3.96 29.34 -18.90
CA LEU A 281 -2.91 29.29 -19.93
C LEU A 281 -1.88 30.40 -19.68
N PHE A 282 -0.63 30.05 -19.41
CA PHE A 282 0.47 31.02 -19.45
C PHE A 282 1.12 30.99 -20.83
N ILE A 283 1.01 32.07 -21.61
CA ILE A 283 1.53 32.16 -22.97
C ILE A 283 2.64 33.20 -23.02
N TYR A 284 3.84 32.78 -23.41
CA TYR A 284 5.01 33.63 -23.61
C TYR A 284 5.21 33.96 -25.09
N LEU A 285 4.94 35.20 -25.45
CA LEU A 285 5.15 35.74 -26.79
C LEU A 285 6.52 36.41 -26.86
N TYR A 286 7.31 36.06 -27.86
CA TYR A 286 8.67 36.55 -28.01
C TYR A 286 9.11 36.63 -29.48
N ASP A 287 10.21 37.34 -29.73
CA ASP A 287 10.84 37.50 -31.03
C ASP A 287 12.33 37.14 -30.98
N ASP A 288 13.02 37.19 -32.12
CA ASP A 288 14.45 36.83 -32.22
C ASP A 288 15.38 37.88 -31.57
N LYS A 289 14.84 39.02 -31.10
CA LYS A 289 15.56 40.04 -30.31
C LYS A 289 15.44 39.79 -28.81
N THR A 290 14.57 38.86 -28.40
CA THR A 290 14.27 38.59 -27.00
C THR A 290 15.40 37.79 -26.32
N PRO A 291 15.97 38.27 -25.19
CA PRO A 291 17.04 37.58 -24.47
C PRO A 291 16.71 36.14 -24.05
N HIS A 292 17.55 35.18 -24.44
CA HIS A 292 17.36 33.74 -24.18
C HIS A 292 17.26 33.38 -22.68
N ASN A 293 17.83 34.18 -21.78
CA ASN A 293 17.73 33.96 -20.34
C ASN A 293 16.29 34.08 -19.81
N ILE A 294 15.43 34.88 -20.45
CA ILE A 294 14.01 35.00 -20.07
C ILE A 294 13.27 33.69 -20.41
N LEU A 295 13.52 33.11 -21.59
CA LEU A 295 12.96 31.82 -21.96
C LEU A 295 13.50 30.69 -21.05
N LYS A 296 14.77 30.76 -20.61
CA LYS A 296 15.33 29.84 -19.60
C LYS A 296 14.61 29.98 -18.25
N ASN A 297 14.36 31.22 -17.78
CA ASN A 297 13.59 31.49 -16.56
C ASN A 297 12.19 30.88 -16.64
N ILE A 298 11.47 31.10 -17.75
CA ILE A 298 10.10 30.60 -17.95
C ILE A 298 10.08 29.07 -18.06
N ARG A 299 11.07 28.44 -18.70
CA ARG A 299 11.23 26.97 -18.71
C ARG A 299 11.43 26.41 -17.30
N GLY A 300 12.32 27.00 -16.49
CA GLY A 300 12.48 26.62 -15.09
C GLY A 300 11.18 26.77 -14.30
N LEU A 301 10.51 27.93 -14.41
CA LEU A 301 9.24 28.19 -13.74
C LEU A 301 8.11 27.26 -14.22
N SER A 302 8.11 26.80 -15.47
CA SER A 302 7.15 25.79 -15.96
C SER A 302 7.32 24.42 -15.31
N ARG A 303 8.55 24.09 -14.88
CA ARG A 303 8.84 22.92 -14.06
C ARG A 303 8.41 23.16 -12.62
N SER A 304 8.72 24.33 -12.05
CA SER A 304 8.30 24.72 -10.68
C SER A 304 6.77 24.81 -10.49
N PHE A 305 6.01 25.12 -11.55
CA PHE A 305 4.55 25.33 -11.54
C PHE A 305 3.83 24.35 -12.47
N PHE A 306 4.18 23.07 -12.39
CA PHE A 306 3.62 22.02 -13.24
C PHE A 306 2.10 21.78 -13.08
N SER A 307 1.46 22.42 -12.09
CA SER A 307 0.01 22.52 -11.96
C SER A 307 -0.70 23.25 -13.10
N VAL A 308 0.00 24.13 -13.82
CA VAL A 308 -0.55 24.93 -14.92
C VAL A 308 0.25 24.75 -16.19
N LYS A 309 -0.39 24.96 -17.35
CA LYS A 309 0.29 24.80 -18.65
C LYS A 309 0.93 26.10 -19.12
N PHE A 310 2.18 25.96 -19.51
CA PHE A 310 3.00 27.02 -20.12
C PHE A 310 3.15 26.76 -21.60
N TYR A 311 3.06 27.83 -22.36
CA TYR A 311 3.15 27.86 -23.81
C TYR A 311 4.08 28.98 -24.24
N SER A 312 4.68 28.86 -25.42
CA SER A 312 5.44 29.93 -26.05
C SER A 312 5.13 30.05 -27.53
N SER A 313 5.35 31.22 -28.12
CA SER A 313 5.18 31.42 -29.56
C SER A 313 5.97 32.60 -30.10
N ARG A 314 6.40 32.48 -31.36
CA ARG A 314 6.87 33.59 -32.21
C ARG A 314 5.86 33.96 -33.31
N ASP A 315 4.67 33.34 -33.34
CA ASP A 315 3.65 33.60 -34.36
C ASP A 315 3.06 35.01 -34.21
N SER A 316 3.45 35.91 -35.12
CA SER A 316 2.95 37.30 -35.17
C SER A 316 1.43 37.38 -35.33
N ASN A 317 0.79 36.37 -35.94
CA ASN A 317 -0.66 36.32 -36.08
C ASN A 317 -1.36 35.98 -34.75
N LEU A 318 -0.71 35.19 -33.89
CA LEU A 318 -1.18 34.91 -32.53
C LEU A 318 -1.00 36.15 -31.64
N THR A 319 0.17 36.80 -31.71
CA THR A 319 0.44 38.08 -31.03
C THR A 319 -0.59 39.15 -31.40
N ALA A 320 -0.95 39.26 -32.68
CA ALA A 320 -2.00 40.16 -33.16
C ALA A 320 -3.42 39.76 -32.67
N GLN A 321 -3.78 38.47 -32.68
CA GLN A 321 -5.07 38.00 -32.14
C GLN A 321 -5.20 38.26 -30.64
N LEU A 322 -4.09 38.19 -29.90
CA LEU A 322 -4.01 38.47 -28.47
C LEU A 322 -3.85 39.97 -28.15
N LYS A 323 -3.80 40.86 -29.16
CA LYS A 323 -3.67 42.33 -29.00
C LYS A 323 -2.47 42.72 -28.12
N VAL A 324 -1.30 42.17 -28.43
CA VAL A 324 -0.06 42.43 -27.70
C VAL A 324 0.87 43.31 -28.56
N ASP A 325 1.00 44.58 -28.17
CA ASP A 325 1.68 45.61 -28.98
C ASP A 325 3.22 45.61 -28.83
N LYS A 326 3.78 44.89 -27.84
CA LYS A 326 5.21 44.86 -27.52
C LYS A 326 5.64 43.47 -27.04
N LEU A 327 6.88 43.12 -27.37
CA LEU A 327 7.53 41.86 -26.98
C LEU A 327 8.83 42.13 -26.22
N PRO A 328 9.29 41.21 -25.35
CA PRO A 328 8.59 39.99 -24.93
C PRO A 328 7.39 40.28 -24.04
N ALA A 329 6.39 39.40 -24.08
CA ALA A 329 5.21 39.47 -23.23
C ALA A 329 4.88 38.09 -22.67
N LEU A 330 4.67 38.01 -21.35
CA LEU A 330 4.01 36.88 -20.72
C LEU A 330 2.56 37.28 -20.46
N ILE A 331 1.60 36.52 -20.99
CA ILE A 331 0.18 36.71 -20.70
C ILE A 331 -0.37 35.49 -19.96
N VAL A 332 -1.45 35.70 -19.21
CA VAL A 332 -2.29 34.64 -18.67
C VAL A 332 -3.70 34.78 -19.25
N LEU A 333 -4.24 33.66 -19.77
CA LEU A 333 -5.64 33.54 -20.13
C LEU A 333 -6.32 32.62 -19.12
N LYS A 334 -7.37 33.11 -18.45
CA LYS A 334 -8.21 32.30 -17.56
C LYS A 334 -9.58 32.94 -17.39
N ASP A 335 -10.61 32.10 -17.24
CA ASP A 335 -11.97 32.52 -16.91
C ASP A 335 -12.57 33.58 -17.87
N GLU A 336 -12.26 33.47 -19.16
CA GLU A 336 -12.51 34.44 -20.25
C GLU A 336 -11.71 35.77 -20.18
N PHE A 337 -10.97 36.03 -19.10
CA PHE A 337 -10.08 37.18 -18.99
C PHE A 337 -8.70 36.92 -19.59
N GLN A 338 -8.11 37.98 -20.15
CA GLN A 338 -6.69 38.07 -20.48
C GLN A 338 -6.04 39.10 -19.57
N LYS A 339 -4.91 38.74 -18.95
CA LYS A 339 -4.03 39.68 -18.25
C LYS A 339 -2.62 39.56 -18.82
N SER A 340 -1.93 40.67 -18.94
CA SER A 340 -0.49 40.69 -19.27
C SER A 340 0.33 40.86 -17.99
N TYR A 341 1.49 40.22 -17.93
CA TYR A 341 2.53 40.57 -16.96
C TYR A 341 2.88 42.06 -17.09
N PRO A 342 3.01 42.82 -15.99
CA PRO A 342 3.26 44.26 -16.05
C PRO A 342 4.64 44.56 -16.64
N TYR A 343 4.69 44.88 -17.92
CA TYR A 343 5.92 45.32 -18.59
C TYR A 343 6.15 46.81 -18.27
N THR A 344 7.08 47.09 -17.35
CA THR A 344 7.61 48.46 -17.13
C THR A 344 9.08 48.55 -17.53
N SER A 345 9.84 47.46 -17.40
CA SER A 345 11.18 47.30 -17.96
C SER A 345 11.47 45.82 -18.28
N ILE A 346 12.49 45.57 -19.10
CA ILE A 346 12.98 44.22 -19.41
C ILE A 346 13.57 43.52 -18.17
N GLU A 347 13.99 44.28 -17.15
CA GLU A 347 14.57 43.74 -15.91
C GLU A 347 13.58 42.94 -15.06
N LEU A 348 12.28 43.18 -15.21
CA LEU A 348 11.26 42.38 -14.53
C LEU A 348 11.21 40.95 -15.07
N PHE A 349 11.53 40.75 -16.35
CA PHE A 349 11.59 39.43 -16.99
C PHE A 349 12.92 38.70 -16.71
N THR A 350 14.02 39.41 -16.43
CA THR A 350 15.30 38.76 -16.09
C THR A 350 15.34 38.26 -14.65
N LYS A 351 14.57 38.87 -13.73
CA LYS A 351 14.46 38.48 -12.31
C LYS A 351 13.44 37.34 -12.12
N ARG A 352 13.92 36.09 -11.99
CA ARG A 352 13.09 34.87 -11.79
C ARG A 352 11.98 35.04 -10.74
N GLU A 353 12.30 35.60 -9.57
CA GLU A 353 11.35 35.74 -8.46
C GLU A 353 10.18 36.69 -8.79
N ASN A 354 10.38 37.70 -9.65
CA ASN A 354 9.32 38.62 -10.07
C ASN A 354 8.30 37.93 -11.00
N LEU A 355 8.76 37.04 -11.87
CA LEU A 355 7.90 36.19 -12.71
C LEU A 355 7.17 35.15 -11.85
N LYS A 356 7.92 34.48 -10.95
CA LYS A 356 7.41 33.47 -10.00
C LYS A 356 6.28 34.00 -9.11
N GLY A 357 6.45 35.20 -8.54
CA GLY A 357 5.43 35.85 -7.71
C GLY A 357 4.14 36.15 -8.48
N TRP A 358 4.25 36.65 -9.71
CA TRP A 358 3.07 36.89 -10.55
C TRP A 358 2.38 35.60 -11.00
N ILE A 359 3.15 34.58 -11.44
CA ILE A 359 2.62 33.25 -11.75
C ILE A 359 1.87 32.67 -10.54
N GLN A 360 2.47 32.70 -9.34
CA GLN A 360 1.81 32.24 -8.10
C GLN A 360 0.50 33.00 -7.82
N SER A 361 0.44 34.30 -8.13
CA SER A 361 -0.80 35.09 -7.98
C SER A 361 -1.87 34.81 -9.04
N GLU A 362 -1.48 34.31 -10.23
CA GLU A 362 -2.39 34.09 -11.34
C GLU A 362 -2.66 32.61 -11.68
N LYS A 363 -1.95 31.64 -11.09
CA LYS A 363 -2.03 30.22 -11.47
C LYS A 363 -3.38 29.54 -11.23
N TYR A 364 -4.18 30.01 -10.27
CA TYR A 364 -5.51 29.43 -10.02
C TYR A 364 -6.59 30.14 -10.87
N PRO A 365 -7.51 29.38 -11.50
CA PRO A 365 -8.74 29.92 -12.10
C PRO A 365 -9.75 30.30 -11.00
N LEU A 366 -10.92 30.80 -11.39
CA LEU A 366 -12.00 31.18 -10.48
C LEU A 366 -12.55 30.02 -9.63
N VAL A 367 -12.41 28.78 -10.14
CA VAL A 367 -12.78 27.53 -9.46
C VAL A 367 -11.67 26.49 -9.70
N PRO A 368 -10.57 26.51 -8.91
CA PRO A 368 -9.51 25.51 -9.03
C PRO A 368 -10.03 24.08 -8.82
N ALA A 369 -9.37 23.13 -9.48
CA ALA A 369 -9.36 21.75 -9.03
C ALA A 369 -8.56 21.67 -7.73
N MET A 370 -9.09 20.99 -6.71
CA MET A 370 -8.37 20.73 -5.48
C MET A 370 -7.47 19.52 -5.66
N ASP A 371 -6.17 19.69 -5.38
CA ASP A 371 -5.15 18.66 -5.51
C ASP A 371 -4.10 18.76 -4.38
N SER A 372 -3.07 17.91 -4.47
CA SER A 372 -1.99 17.79 -3.49
C SER A 372 -1.12 19.04 -3.30
N GLU A 373 -1.18 20.01 -4.22
CA GLU A 373 -0.44 21.27 -4.14
C GLU A 373 -1.24 22.36 -3.40
N ASN A 374 -2.57 22.33 -3.49
CA ASN A 374 -3.43 23.46 -3.10
C ASN A 374 -4.51 23.14 -2.04
N TYR A 375 -4.68 21.88 -1.60
CA TYR A 375 -5.71 21.56 -0.61
C TYR A 375 -5.54 22.33 0.72
N GLU A 376 -4.29 22.61 1.16
CA GLU A 376 -4.05 23.50 2.31
C GLU A 376 -4.41 24.97 2.02
N ASP A 377 -4.07 25.49 0.83
CA ASP A 377 -4.41 26.87 0.40
C ASP A 377 -5.93 27.11 0.39
N ILE A 378 -6.70 26.04 0.11
CA ILE A 378 -8.16 26.03 -0.02
C ILE A 378 -8.83 25.73 1.33
N LEU A 379 -8.55 24.57 1.94
CA LEU A 379 -9.22 24.05 3.14
C LEU A 379 -8.53 24.43 4.47
N GLY A 380 -7.34 25.02 4.47
CA GLY A 380 -6.63 25.44 5.69
C GLY A 380 -6.89 26.89 6.12
N GLY A 381 -7.83 27.59 5.49
CA GLY A 381 -8.03 29.03 5.64
C GLY A 381 -9.22 29.46 6.53
N ASP A 382 -9.24 30.75 6.86
CA ASP A 382 -10.31 31.49 7.54
C ASP A 382 -11.62 31.67 6.70
N ARG A 383 -11.86 30.77 5.74
CA ARG A 383 -12.70 31.02 4.56
C ARG A 383 -13.65 29.87 4.34
N LEU A 384 -14.91 30.17 3.99
CA LEU A 384 -15.85 29.13 3.57
C LEU A 384 -15.47 28.62 2.18
N VAL A 385 -15.59 27.31 1.95
CA VAL A 385 -15.22 26.67 0.69
C VAL A 385 -16.45 26.01 0.06
N VAL A 386 -16.91 26.56 -1.06
CA VAL A 386 -17.96 25.95 -1.89
C VAL A 386 -17.29 24.87 -2.74
N LEU A 387 -17.39 23.62 -2.29
CA LEU A 387 -16.71 22.47 -2.87
C LEU A 387 -17.70 21.65 -3.72
N GLY A 388 -17.52 21.69 -5.04
CA GLY A 388 -18.19 20.75 -5.94
C GLY A 388 -17.45 19.42 -5.97
N VAL A 389 -18.08 18.33 -5.54
CA VAL A 389 -17.49 16.98 -5.63
C VAL A 389 -18.02 16.33 -6.91
N LEU A 390 -17.14 16.08 -7.88
CA LEU A 390 -17.49 15.72 -9.25
C LEU A 390 -16.81 14.41 -9.66
N ASP A 391 -17.38 13.70 -10.65
CA ASP A 391 -16.76 12.54 -11.30
C ASP A 391 -16.41 12.88 -12.76
N PRO A 392 -15.12 13.04 -13.12
CA PRO A 392 -14.70 13.30 -14.51
C PRO A 392 -15.12 12.24 -15.54
N SER A 393 -15.35 10.98 -15.12
CA SER A 393 -15.74 9.89 -16.02
C SER A 393 -17.17 10.02 -16.55
N GLU A 394 -18.03 10.84 -15.94
CA GLU A 394 -19.41 11.06 -16.41
C GLU A 394 -19.53 12.09 -17.55
N GLY A 395 -18.43 12.53 -18.15
CA GLY A 395 -18.39 13.31 -19.39
C GLY A 395 -19.31 14.55 -19.39
N THR A 396 -20.46 14.47 -20.07
CA THR A 396 -21.42 15.58 -20.16
C THR A 396 -21.97 16.02 -18.79
N LYS A 397 -22.16 15.08 -17.84
CA LYS A 397 -22.66 15.38 -16.48
C LYS A 397 -21.61 16.16 -15.68
N TYR A 398 -20.33 15.76 -15.79
CA TYR A 398 -19.17 16.51 -15.29
C TYR A 398 -19.07 17.92 -15.89
N ILE A 399 -19.08 18.03 -17.22
CA ILE A 399 -18.95 19.32 -17.93
C ILE A 399 -20.06 20.29 -17.52
N LYS A 400 -21.31 19.82 -17.42
CA LYS A 400 -22.45 20.62 -16.96
C LYS A 400 -22.28 21.06 -15.50
N ALA A 401 -21.90 20.16 -14.61
CA ALA A 401 -21.71 20.44 -13.19
C ALA A 401 -20.58 21.47 -12.94
N LYS A 402 -19.41 21.27 -13.57
CA LYS A 402 -18.27 22.20 -13.49
C LYS A 402 -18.62 23.57 -14.07
N LYS A 403 -19.32 23.62 -15.22
CA LYS A 403 -19.80 24.89 -15.81
C LYS A 403 -20.76 25.64 -14.89
N ASN A 404 -21.71 24.94 -14.27
CA ASN A 404 -22.65 25.56 -13.36
C ASN A 404 -21.96 26.13 -12.11
N LEU A 405 -21.04 25.37 -11.49
CA LEU A 405 -20.25 25.84 -10.35
C LEU A 405 -19.44 27.10 -10.70
N LYS A 406 -18.82 27.12 -11.89
CA LYS A 406 -18.08 28.28 -12.42
C LYS A 406 -18.98 29.49 -12.68
N ASN A 407 -20.23 29.28 -13.12
CA ASN A 407 -21.23 30.35 -13.26
C ASN A 407 -21.69 30.90 -11.90
N THR A 408 -21.90 30.04 -10.88
CA THR A 408 -22.22 30.47 -9.52
C THR A 408 -21.10 31.33 -8.94
N ALA A 409 -19.83 30.90 -9.10
CA ALA A 409 -18.68 31.67 -8.69
C ALA A 409 -18.62 33.06 -9.37
N LYS A 410 -18.86 33.12 -10.70
CA LYS A 410 -18.92 34.40 -11.43
C LYS A 410 -19.96 35.36 -10.85
N LEU A 411 -21.22 34.92 -10.69
CA LEU A 411 -22.26 35.80 -10.13
C LEU A 411 -21.93 36.24 -8.71
N TYR A 412 -21.44 35.33 -7.86
CA TYR A 412 -21.08 35.65 -6.47
C TYR A 412 -20.03 36.77 -6.38
N TYR A 413 -18.95 36.69 -7.16
CA TYR A 413 -17.91 37.72 -7.17
C TYR A 413 -18.31 38.99 -7.96
N GLN A 414 -19.34 38.93 -8.81
CA GLN A 414 -19.96 40.12 -9.42
C GLN A 414 -20.80 40.88 -8.38
N GLN A 415 -21.68 40.18 -7.64
CA GLN A 415 -22.50 40.75 -6.56
C GLN A 415 -21.64 41.46 -5.52
N ILE A 416 -20.60 40.79 -4.98
CA ILE A 416 -19.66 41.39 -4.02
C ILE A 416 -18.99 42.67 -4.56
N LYS A 417 -18.75 42.75 -5.87
CA LYS A 417 -18.12 43.92 -6.51
C LYS A 417 -19.10 45.07 -6.69
N GLU A 418 -20.35 44.77 -7.01
CA GLU A 418 -21.45 45.74 -7.14
C GLU A 418 -21.87 46.30 -5.78
N GLU A 419 -21.80 45.47 -4.72
CA GLU A 419 -21.97 45.82 -3.30
C GLU A 419 -20.80 46.67 -2.73
N GLY A 420 -19.79 47.03 -3.54
CA GLY A 420 -18.65 47.87 -3.13
C GLY A 420 -17.49 47.12 -2.46
N GLY A 421 -17.64 45.82 -2.19
CA GLY A 421 -16.59 44.95 -1.68
C GLY A 421 -16.76 44.56 -0.21
N SER A 422 -17.13 43.29 0.01
CA SER A 422 -17.11 42.60 1.30
C SER A 422 -18.01 43.19 2.40
N GLU A 423 -19.32 42.93 2.33
CA GLU A 423 -20.18 42.96 3.51
C GLU A 423 -19.64 42.01 4.61
N ASP A 424 -18.98 42.60 5.61
CA ASP A 424 -19.02 42.31 7.05
C ASP A 424 -19.05 40.82 7.47
N GLY A 425 -18.25 39.97 6.83
CA GLY A 425 -18.21 38.54 7.15
C GLY A 425 -17.17 37.74 6.36
N ARG A 426 -17.06 36.44 6.67
CA ARG A 426 -16.01 35.56 6.11
C ARG A 426 -15.96 35.56 4.58
N ARG A 427 -14.73 35.46 4.06
CA ARG A 427 -14.42 35.30 2.64
C ARG A 427 -14.87 33.90 2.16
N VAL A 428 -15.19 33.78 0.87
CA VAL A 428 -15.60 32.53 0.24
C VAL A 428 -14.69 32.19 -0.92
N ILE A 429 -14.34 30.91 -1.05
CA ILE A 429 -13.63 30.30 -2.19
C ILE A 429 -14.58 29.30 -2.86
N PHE A 430 -14.52 29.20 -4.19
CA PHE A 430 -15.12 28.08 -4.93
C PHE A 430 -14.02 27.12 -5.38
N ALA A 431 -14.21 25.82 -5.23
CA ALA A 431 -13.28 24.79 -5.67
C ALA A 431 -14.03 23.53 -6.13
N TRP A 432 -13.37 22.62 -6.84
CA TRP A 432 -13.95 21.30 -7.15
C TRP A 432 -12.98 20.16 -6.90
N LEU A 433 -13.50 18.99 -6.55
CA LEU A 433 -12.76 17.79 -6.19
C LEU A 433 -13.17 16.61 -7.10
N ASP A 434 -12.20 15.79 -7.51
CA ASP A 434 -12.47 14.49 -8.13
C ASP A 434 -12.85 13.47 -7.04
N GLY A 435 -14.15 13.20 -6.93
CA GLY A 435 -14.71 12.27 -5.95
C GLY A 435 -14.43 10.80 -6.25
N THR A 436 -13.95 10.45 -7.44
CA THR A 436 -13.52 9.07 -7.74
C THR A 436 -12.10 8.82 -7.26
N ARG A 437 -11.19 9.76 -7.52
CA ARG A 437 -9.81 9.72 -7.05
C ARG A 437 -9.69 9.90 -5.54
N TRP A 438 -10.55 10.73 -4.94
CA TRP A 438 -10.57 11.01 -3.49
C TRP A 438 -11.67 10.25 -2.75
N LYS A 439 -12.13 9.09 -3.28
CA LYS A 439 -13.26 8.29 -2.75
C LYS A 439 -13.24 8.11 -1.23
N ASP A 440 -12.08 7.72 -0.66
CA ASP A 440 -11.96 7.36 0.76
C ASP A 440 -11.96 8.62 1.65
N TYR A 441 -11.50 9.75 1.12
CA TYR A 441 -11.55 11.06 1.79
C TYR A 441 -12.98 11.62 1.80
N ILE A 442 -13.68 11.62 0.66
CA ILE A 442 -15.07 12.14 0.62
C ILE A 442 -16.04 11.27 1.43
N TYR A 443 -15.78 9.97 1.52
CA TYR A 443 -16.50 9.07 2.41
C TYR A 443 -16.17 9.34 3.88
N GLY A 444 -14.89 9.40 4.25
CA GLY A 444 -14.45 9.59 5.64
C GLY A 444 -14.79 10.97 6.25
N VAL A 445 -14.81 12.03 5.42
CA VAL A 445 -15.00 13.42 5.88
C VAL A 445 -16.43 13.94 5.65
N TYR A 446 -17.08 13.52 4.55
CA TYR A 446 -18.41 14.02 4.15
C TYR A 446 -19.49 12.93 4.06
N GLY A 447 -19.16 11.65 4.30
CA GLY A 447 -20.09 10.53 4.15
C GLY A 447 -20.52 10.23 2.71
N LEU A 448 -19.89 10.87 1.71
CA LEU A 448 -20.30 10.81 0.31
C LEU A 448 -19.78 9.55 -0.38
N GLN A 449 -20.61 8.97 -1.26
CA GLN A 449 -20.22 7.85 -2.12
C GLN A 449 -20.23 8.24 -3.60
N LYS A 450 -19.74 7.36 -4.49
CA LYS A 450 -19.76 7.61 -5.94
C LYS A 450 -21.17 7.90 -6.48
N SER A 451 -22.20 7.28 -5.87
CA SER A 451 -23.62 7.48 -6.18
C SER A 451 -24.16 8.88 -5.87
N ASP A 452 -23.49 9.67 -5.02
CA ASP A 452 -23.89 11.06 -4.71
C ASP A 452 -23.45 12.06 -5.79
N LEU A 453 -22.56 11.66 -6.71
CA LEU A 453 -21.87 12.60 -7.60
C LEU A 453 -22.72 12.95 -8.84
N PRO A 454 -22.59 14.17 -9.40
CA PRO A 454 -21.90 15.32 -8.83
C PRO A 454 -22.75 16.04 -7.78
N THR A 455 -22.12 16.42 -6.66
CA THR A 455 -22.75 17.15 -5.55
C THR A 455 -22.00 18.44 -5.24
N VAL A 456 -22.54 19.27 -4.36
CA VAL A 456 -21.89 20.47 -3.83
C VAL A 456 -22.17 20.62 -2.34
N LEU A 457 -21.16 21.01 -1.59
CA LEU A 457 -21.23 21.35 -0.18
C LEU A 457 -20.53 22.67 0.09
N ILE A 458 -20.82 23.27 1.24
CA ILE A 458 -20.09 24.42 1.77
C ILE A 458 -19.33 23.92 3.00
N ALA A 459 -17.99 23.88 2.95
CA ALA A 459 -17.16 23.53 4.09
C ALA A 459 -16.75 24.78 4.89
N ASP A 460 -16.71 24.65 6.22
CA ASP A 460 -16.12 25.62 7.13
C ASP A 460 -14.95 25.01 7.91
N PRO A 461 -13.70 25.25 7.47
CA PRO A 461 -12.51 24.79 8.17
C PRO A 461 -12.39 25.26 9.63
N VAL A 462 -12.99 26.41 9.97
CA VAL A 462 -12.80 27.03 11.28
C VAL A 462 -13.64 26.35 12.36
N SER A 463 -14.84 25.88 12.02
CA SER A 463 -15.71 25.09 12.91
C SER A 463 -15.47 23.58 12.82
N ASN A 464 -14.82 23.11 11.74
CA ASN A 464 -14.75 21.70 11.34
C ASN A 464 -16.16 21.14 11.04
N GLU A 465 -16.89 21.89 10.21
CA GLU A 465 -18.24 21.56 9.74
C GLU A 465 -18.36 21.67 8.21
N TYR A 466 -19.41 21.04 7.68
CA TYR A 466 -19.89 21.25 6.32
C TYR A 466 -21.41 21.34 6.28
N PHE A 467 -21.91 22.00 5.23
CA PHE A 467 -23.33 22.19 4.95
C PHE A 467 -23.63 21.63 3.55
N ASP A 468 -24.44 20.58 3.49
CA ASP A 468 -24.93 19.95 2.26
C ASP A 468 -26.45 20.13 2.05
N THR A 469 -27.12 20.89 2.92
CA THR A 469 -28.56 21.22 2.83
C THR A 469 -28.84 22.72 2.96
N THR A 470 -29.99 23.17 2.45
CA THR A 470 -30.57 24.49 2.71
C THR A 470 -31.01 24.63 4.17
N ARG A 471 -31.41 25.85 4.57
CA ARG A 471 -32.08 26.12 5.85
C ARG A 471 -33.40 25.35 6.03
N LEU A 472 -34.02 24.87 4.94
CA LEU A 472 -35.25 24.07 4.95
C LEU A 472 -34.97 22.54 4.92
N GLY A 473 -33.70 22.13 4.76
CA GLY A 473 -33.29 20.72 4.72
C GLY A 473 -33.14 20.14 3.31
N ASP A 474 -33.42 20.88 2.23
CA ASP A 474 -33.23 20.40 0.86
C ASP A 474 -31.74 20.20 0.55
N LYS A 475 -31.36 19.07 -0.06
CA LYS A 475 -29.96 18.85 -0.49
C LYS A 475 -29.52 19.93 -1.49
N LEU A 476 -28.33 20.50 -1.29
CA LEU A 476 -27.76 21.52 -2.18
C LEU A 476 -27.48 20.92 -3.57
N THR A 477 -27.73 21.70 -4.63
CA THR A 477 -27.53 21.22 -6.00
C THR A 477 -26.72 22.19 -6.86
N LEU A 478 -25.89 21.64 -7.74
CA LEU A 478 -25.24 22.40 -8.81
C LEU A 478 -26.20 22.82 -9.94
N SER A 479 -27.49 22.50 -9.85
CA SER A 479 -28.49 22.91 -10.85
C SER A 479 -29.26 24.17 -10.44
N ASN A 480 -29.38 24.47 -9.15
CA ASN A 480 -30.10 25.64 -8.65
C ASN A 480 -29.12 26.70 -8.14
N GLN A 481 -28.74 27.62 -9.04
CA GLN A 481 -27.79 28.69 -8.76
C GLN A 481 -28.26 29.65 -7.65
N GLY A 482 -29.57 29.95 -7.58
CA GLY A 482 -30.14 30.81 -6.55
C GLY A 482 -30.08 30.18 -5.16
N GLN A 483 -30.52 28.92 -5.04
CA GLN A 483 -30.45 28.13 -3.80
C GLN A 483 -29.02 28.07 -3.25
N LEU A 484 -28.02 27.89 -4.11
CA LEU A 484 -26.62 27.81 -3.70
C LEU A 484 -26.08 29.18 -3.24
N LEU A 485 -26.39 30.27 -3.94
CA LEU A 485 -26.01 31.63 -3.50
C LEU A 485 -26.64 32.02 -2.16
N GLU A 486 -27.94 31.74 -1.98
CA GLU A 486 -28.62 31.97 -0.71
C GLU A 486 -28.02 31.13 0.43
N SER A 487 -27.70 29.87 0.15
CA SER A 487 -27.08 28.97 1.14
C SER A 487 -25.67 29.43 1.54
N ILE A 488 -24.89 30.02 0.63
CA ILE A 488 -23.59 30.66 0.96
C ILE A 488 -23.78 31.87 1.89
N HIS A 489 -24.81 32.68 1.67
CA HIS A 489 -25.15 33.82 2.53
C HIS A 489 -25.65 33.35 3.92
N ASN A 490 -26.49 32.32 3.96
CA ASN A 490 -26.94 31.68 5.20
C ASN A 490 -25.77 31.04 5.97
N ALA A 491 -24.81 30.40 5.29
CA ALA A 491 -23.59 29.87 5.90
C ALA A 491 -22.70 30.98 6.49
N LYS A 492 -22.48 32.09 5.75
CA LYS A 492 -21.76 33.28 6.27
C LYS A 492 -22.37 33.83 7.56
N LYS A 493 -23.69 33.70 7.74
CA LYS A 493 -24.45 34.20 8.90
C LYS A 493 -24.70 33.16 10.00
N GLY A 494 -24.22 31.92 9.85
CA GLY A 494 -24.47 30.84 10.83
C GLY A 494 -25.93 30.36 10.88
N TYR A 495 -26.68 30.49 9.79
CA TYR A 495 -28.10 30.10 9.69
C TYR A 495 -28.32 28.69 9.12
N LEU A 496 -27.26 27.97 8.76
CA LEU A 496 -27.31 26.55 8.36
C LEU A 496 -26.88 25.66 9.52
N VAL A 497 -27.40 24.43 9.57
CA VAL A 497 -27.01 23.42 10.57
C VAL A 497 -25.82 22.63 10.03
N GLY A 498 -24.69 22.70 10.74
CA GLY A 498 -23.45 22.02 10.35
C GLY A 498 -23.46 20.52 10.63
N LYS A 499 -22.83 19.76 9.73
CA LYS A 499 -22.39 18.37 9.97
C LYS A 499 -20.88 18.41 10.20
N SER A 500 -20.36 17.75 11.23
CA SER A 500 -18.91 17.82 11.50
C SER A 500 -18.09 17.02 10.48
N THR A 501 -16.91 17.53 10.14
CA THR A 501 -15.92 16.91 9.24
C THR A 501 -14.99 15.92 9.93
N LEU A 502 -15.08 15.77 11.26
CA LEU A 502 -14.24 14.87 12.06
C LEU A 502 -14.81 13.44 12.12
N GLY A 503 -13.94 12.45 12.12
CA GLY A 503 -14.35 11.04 12.15
C GLY A 503 -15.11 10.67 13.43
N PHE A 504 -15.99 9.65 13.34
CA PHE A 504 -16.81 9.17 14.45
C PHE A 504 -16.01 8.89 15.75
N VAL A 505 -14.78 8.41 15.62
CA VAL A 505 -13.86 8.15 16.74
C VAL A 505 -13.27 9.43 17.32
N GLU A 506 -12.83 10.38 16.49
CA GLU A 506 -12.30 11.67 16.96
C GLU A 506 -13.37 12.52 17.67
N LYS A 507 -14.63 12.40 17.25
CA LYS A 507 -15.76 13.01 17.96
C LYS A 507 -15.83 12.53 19.41
N ILE A 508 -15.79 11.21 19.64
CA ILE A 508 -15.80 10.62 20.99
C ILE A 508 -14.60 11.11 21.81
N PHE A 509 -13.38 11.10 21.23
CA PHE A 509 -12.19 11.59 21.92
C PHE A 509 -12.27 13.08 22.27
N ARG A 510 -12.71 13.95 21.36
CA ARG A 510 -12.83 15.39 21.60
C ARG A 510 -13.91 15.72 22.63
N ASP A 511 -15.05 15.03 22.57
CA ASP A 511 -16.15 15.24 23.50
C ASP A 511 -15.74 14.77 24.93
N ILE A 512 -14.90 13.72 25.05
CA ILE A 512 -14.22 13.33 26.31
C ILE A 512 -13.17 14.36 26.77
N PHE A 513 -12.29 14.84 25.89
CA PHE A 513 -11.22 15.78 26.26
C PHE A 513 -11.73 17.18 26.66
N SER A 514 -12.79 17.66 26.00
CA SER A 514 -13.44 18.94 26.36
C SER A 514 -14.09 18.91 27.75
N PHE A 515 -14.64 17.77 28.16
CA PHE A 515 -15.09 17.54 29.54
C PHE A 515 -13.93 17.63 30.55
N GLY A 516 -12.74 17.14 30.18
CA GLY A 516 -11.52 17.26 30.97
C GLY A 516 -11.10 18.71 31.24
N VAL A 517 -11.14 19.58 30.22
CA VAL A 517 -10.81 21.02 30.36
C VAL A 517 -11.81 21.74 31.27
N TYR A 518 -13.11 21.41 31.17
CA TYR A 518 -14.15 21.97 32.03
C TYR A 518 -13.97 21.55 33.50
N ILE A 519 -13.62 20.29 33.75
CA ILE A 519 -13.26 19.79 35.09
C ILE A 519 -12.02 20.51 35.62
N GLN A 520 -10.98 20.71 34.80
CA GLN A 520 -9.76 21.40 35.23
C GLN A 520 -10.04 22.84 35.69
N GLN A 521 -10.81 23.62 34.91
CA GLN A 521 -11.20 24.97 35.33
C GLN A 521 -12.08 24.97 36.59
N SER A 522 -13.01 24.03 36.72
CA SER A 522 -13.89 23.91 37.89
C SER A 522 -13.12 23.58 39.18
N ILE A 523 -12.14 22.67 39.10
CA ILE A 523 -11.28 22.29 40.23
C ILE A 523 -10.43 23.47 40.71
N PHE A 524 -9.81 24.22 39.80
CA PHE A 524 -8.99 25.37 40.18
C PHE A 524 -9.83 26.57 40.65
N GLY A 525 -11.02 26.80 40.10
CA GLY A 525 -11.92 27.87 40.52
C GLY A 525 -12.54 27.62 41.90
N HIS A 526 -12.96 26.39 42.18
CA HIS A 526 -13.63 26.02 43.42
C HIS A 526 -13.13 24.67 43.98
N PRO A 527 -11.92 24.64 44.59
CA PRO A 527 -11.30 23.39 45.04
C PRO A 527 -12.10 22.69 46.15
N PHE A 528 -12.69 23.44 47.10
CA PHE A 528 -13.45 22.84 48.20
C PHE A 528 -14.79 22.23 47.78
N THR A 529 -15.52 22.87 46.85
CA THR A 529 -16.77 22.27 46.32
C THR A 529 -16.45 21.10 45.40
N SER A 530 -15.41 21.19 44.59
CA SER A 530 -14.94 20.09 43.73
C SER A 530 -14.48 18.88 44.55
N LEU A 531 -13.75 19.09 45.65
CA LEU A 531 -13.41 18.04 46.61
C LEU A 531 -14.66 17.47 47.29
N THR A 532 -15.62 18.30 47.65
CA THR A 532 -16.90 17.85 48.24
C THR A 532 -17.69 16.99 47.24
N VAL A 533 -17.77 17.39 45.96
CA VAL A 533 -18.41 16.60 44.90
C VAL A 533 -17.66 15.30 44.65
N LEU A 534 -16.32 15.32 44.63
CA LEU A 534 -15.49 14.12 44.50
C LEU A 534 -15.73 13.15 45.67
N VAL A 535 -15.76 13.64 46.91
CA VAL A 535 -16.07 12.84 48.10
C VAL A 535 -17.52 12.35 48.10
N LEU A 536 -18.47 13.11 47.55
CA LEU A 536 -19.86 12.65 47.36
C LEU A 536 -19.99 11.60 46.25
N ILE A 537 -19.19 11.68 45.17
CA ILE A 537 -19.16 10.68 44.10
C ILE A 537 -18.49 9.40 44.60
N ILE A 538 -17.29 9.49 45.18
CA ILE A 538 -16.59 8.34 45.79
C ILE A 538 -17.43 7.75 46.91
N GLY A 539 -18.04 8.58 47.76
CA GLY A 539 -18.97 8.15 48.81
C GLY A 539 -20.24 7.50 48.27
N SER A 540 -20.76 7.95 47.12
CA SER A 540 -21.92 7.33 46.46
C SER A 540 -21.55 6.01 45.77
N ILE A 541 -20.37 5.91 45.17
CA ILE A 541 -19.84 4.67 44.59
C ILE A 541 -19.56 3.66 45.71
N TYR A 542 -18.89 4.07 46.78
CA TYR A 542 -18.66 3.26 47.99
C TYR A 542 -19.99 2.79 48.60
N ARG A 543 -20.97 3.69 48.74
CA ARG A 543 -22.31 3.35 49.24
C ARG A 543 -23.08 2.44 48.28
N TYR A 544 -22.97 2.61 46.97
CA TYR A 544 -23.58 1.72 45.97
C TYR A 544 -22.95 0.33 46.04
N CYS A 545 -21.62 0.25 45.93
CA CYS A 545 -20.85 -1.00 45.96
C CYS A 545 -20.88 -1.74 47.30
N ILE A 546 -21.25 -1.09 48.42
CA ILE A 546 -21.35 -1.74 49.74
C ILE A 546 -22.80 -1.94 50.19
N VAL A 547 -23.74 -1.04 49.92
CA VAL A 547 -25.16 -1.24 50.27
C VAL A 547 -25.82 -2.29 49.36
N LEU A 548 -25.41 -2.42 48.10
CA LEU A 548 -25.83 -3.56 47.27
C LEU A 548 -25.16 -4.86 47.76
N LYS A 549 -23.85 -4.81 48.06
CA LYS A 549 -23.07 -5.98 48.52
C LYS A 549 -23.39 -6.43 49.95
N THR A 550 -24.13 -5.65 50.74
CA THR A 550 -24.67 -6.07 52.06
C THR A 550 -26.15 -6.47 52.01
N ARG A 551 -26.86 -6.21 50.91
CA ARG A 551 -28.26 -6.61 50.73
C ARG A 551 -28.39 -7.94 49.98
N ASN A 552 -27.56 -8.20 48.97
CA ASN A 552 -27.56 -9.46 48.21
C ASN A 552 -26.98 -10.68 48.96
N VAL A 553 -26.41 -10.50 50.16
CA VAL A 553 -25.74 -11.58 50.91
C VAL A 553 -26.72 -12.51 51.66
N ARG A 554 -28.03 -12.20 51.73
CA ARG A 554 -29.03 -13.07 52.39
C ARG A 554 -29.94 -13.86 51.46
N ASP A 555 -30.10 -13.43 50.22
CA ASP A 555 -30.97 -14.12 49.26
C ASP A 555 -30.20 -15.13 48.37
N TYR A 556 -28.86 -15.17 48.47
CA TYR A 556 -28.01 -16.08 47.70
C TYR A 556 -27.82 -17.48 48.33
N GLU A 557 -28.27 -17.69 49.58
CA GLU A 557 -28.14 -18.97 50.30
C GLU A 557 -29.31 -19.96 50.03
N ARG A 558 -30.08 -19.78 48.94
CA ARG A 558 -31.22 -20.67 48.60
C ARG A 558 -31.30 -21.13 47.14
N GLU A 559 -30.52 -20.57 46.22
CA GLU A 559 -30.42 -21.08 44.84
C GLU A 559 -29.03 -21.69 44.53
N SER A 560 -28.19 -21.87 45.54
CA SER A 560 -26.89 -22.56 45.48
C SER A 560 -27.02 -24.08 45.55
N THR A 561 -27.93 -24.70 44.77
CA THR A 561 -28.00 -26.17 44.65
C THR A 561 -28.61 -26.72 43.34
N THR A 562 -27.89 -26.55 42.22
CA THR A 562 -27.84 -27.61 41.20
C THR A 562 -26.44 -27.66 40.61
N ILE A 563 -25.79 -28.82 40.75
CA ILE A 563 -24.49 -29.11 40.15
C ILE A 563 -24.71 -29.59 38.71
N ASN A 564 -23.84 -29.15 37.80
CA ASN A 564 -23.30 -29.98 36.73
C ASN A 564 -21.83 -29.58 36.60
N ASP A 565 -20.92 -30.54 36.67
CA ASP A 565 -19.48 -30.34 36.50
C ASP A 565 -19.17 -30.02 35.00
N ASP A 566 -18.07 -29.33 34.64
CA ASP A 566 -16.86 -29.00 35.41
C ASP A 566 -16.58 -27.49 35.62
N GLY A 567 -15.55 -27.19 36.43
CA GLY A 567 -15.23 -25.86 36.95
C GLY A 567 -14.39 -24.99 36.01
N SER A 568 -14.96 -24.54 34.89
CA SER A 568 -14.24 -23.82 33.84
C SER A 568 -14.40 -22.29 33.85
N ASN A 569 -13.28 -21.54 33.91
CA ASN A 569 -13.25 -20.12 33.53
C ASN A 569 -13.06 -19.98 32.00
N ARG A 570 -14.09 -19.51 31.27
CA ARG A 570 -13.94 -19.17 29.83
C ARG A 570 -13.41 -17.76 29.64
N ILE A 571 -12.38 -17.63 28.81
CA ILE A 571 -11.82 -16.34 28.35
C ILE A 571 -12.46 -16.00 26.99
N LYS A 572 -12.70 -14.72 26.70
CA LYS A 572 -13.17 -14.31 25.36
C LYS A 572 -12.00 -14.27 24.38
N TYR A 573 -12.18 -14.90 23.22
CA TYR A 573 -11.22 -14.98 22.11
C TYR A 573 -10.48 -13.67 21.81
N ASN A 574 -9.15 -13.74 21.81
CA ASN A 574 -8.25 -12.81 21.12
C ASN A 574 -7.60 -13.58 19.97
N VAL A 575 -7.52 -12.98 18.77
CA VAL A 575 -6.94 -13.60 17.56
C VAL A 575 -5.83 -12.68 17.00
N PRO A 576 -4.58 -13.14 16.87
CA PRO A 576 -3.46 -12.32 16.42
C PRO A 576 -3.24 -12.35 14.89
N ILE A 577 -2.29 -11.53 14.42
CA ILE A 577 -1.73 -11.44 13.06
C ILE A 577 -2.70 -10.99 11.94
N LYS A 578 -2.28 -9.94 11.20
CA LYS A 578 -2.77 -9.65 9.84
C LYS A 578 -1.80 -10.26 8.83
N ASN A 579 -2.31 -10.98 7.83
CA ASN A 579 -1.48 -11.52 6.76
C ASN A 579 -1.31 -10.51 5.61
N ASP A 580 -0.07 -10.25 5.18
CA ASP A 580 0.19 -9.75 3.81
C ASP A 580 0.56 -10.93 2.90
N GLY A 581 0.14 -10.86 1.64
CA GLY A 581 0.20 -12.00 0.71
C GLY A 581 1.59 -12.28 0.14
N SER A 582 2.66 -12.18 0.92
CA SER A 582 4.04 -12.32 0.41
C SER A 582 5.01 -13.09 1.31
N THR A 583 5.67 -14.08 0.68
CA THR A 583 6.71 -15.03 1.16
C THR A 583 6.28 -16.21 2.04
N HIS A 584 6.86 -17.38 1.73
CA HIS A 584 6.51 -18.70 2.27
C HIS A 584 6.78 -18.92 3.77
N CYS A 585 7.41 -17.98 4.49
CA CYS A 585 7.84 -18.18 5.88
C CYS A 585 7.24 -17.17 6.90
N ARG A 586 6.29 -16.31 6.49
CA ARG A 586 5.81 -15.19 7.34
C ARG A 586 4.47 -15.42 8.04
N SER A 587 3.62 -16.31 7.53
CA SER A 587 2.35 -16.67 8.19
C SER A 587 2.51 -17.95 9.02
N PRO A 588 1.61 -18.24 9.99
CA PRO A 588 1.62 -19.52 10.70
C PRO A 588 1.51 -20.73 9.77
N HIS A 589 0.74 -20.61 8.67
CA HIS A 589 0.70 -21.61 7.60
C HIS A 589 2.04 -21.75 6.89
N GLY A 590 2.65 -20.63 6.48
CA GLY A 590 3.98 -20.64 5.86
C GLY A 590 5.06 -21.26 6.76
N ILE A 591 5.06 -20.94 8.06
CA ILE A 591 6.01 -21.53 9.02
C ILE A 591 5.82 -23.05 9.11
N LEU A 592 4.59 -23.57 9.21
CA LEU A 592 4.37 -25.01 9.22
C LEU A 592 4.56 -25.65 7.83
N LYS A 593 4.36 -24.95 6.71
CA LYS A 593 4.67 -25.46 5.36
C LYS A 593 6.18 -25.51 5.10
N TYR A 594 6.94 -24.55 5.61
CA TYR A 594 8.40 -24.58 5.56
C TYR A 594 8.98 -25.67 6.48
N LEU A 595 8.60 -25.69 7.77
CA LEU A 595 9.06 -26.72 8.70
C LEU A 595 8.70 -28.12 8.17
N TRP A 596 7.48 -28.27 7.67
CA TRP A 596 6.89 -29.58 7.43
C TRP A 596 6.64 -29.94 5.94
N GLN A 597 7.24 -29.24 4.96
CA GLN A 597 7.39 -29.58 3.52
C GLN A 597 6.19 -30.28 2.81
N SER A 598 4.96 -29.99 3.23
CA SER A 598 3.69 -30.58 2.80
C SER A 598 2.57 -29.65 3.29
N ASN A 599 1.31 -29.96 2.98
CA ASN A 599 0.13 -29.32 3.58
C ASN A 599 -0.62 -30.23 4.59
N PHE A 600 -0.17 -31.46 4.83
CA PHE A 600 -0.77 -32.43 5.77
C PHE A 600 0.27 -33.50 6.18
N SER A 601 0.08 -34.14 7.33
CA SER A 601 0.76 -35.37 7.75
C SER A 601 -0.11 -36.61 7.55
N ALA A 602 -1.44 -36.46 7.68
CA ALA A 602 -2.37 -37.58 7.51
C ALA A 602 -2.26 -38.22 6.11
N PRO A 603 -2.41 -39.55 5.95
CA PRO A 603 -2.27 -40.25 4.67
C PRO A 603 -3.52 -40.08 3.78
N VAL A 604 -3.78 -38.83 3.36
CA VAL A 604 -4.99 -38.40 2.65
C VAL A 604 -4.75 -38.07 1.17
N GLU A 605 -3.55 -38.31 0.63
CA GLU A 605 -3.19 -37.93 -0.75
C GLU A 605 -4.15 -38.54 -1.80
N ASP A 606 -4.55 -39.81 -1.66
CA ASP A 606 -5.54 -40.45 -2.55
C ASP A 606 -6.94 -39.79 -2.48
N ILE A 607 -7.32 -39.24 -1.32
CA ILE A 607 -8.58 -38.51 -1.12
C ILE A 607 -8.50 -37.15 -1.84
N LEU A 608 -7.33 -36.49 -1.76
CA LEU A 608 -7.07 -35.19 -2.37
C LEU A 608 -6.85 -35.27 -3.89
N LEU A 609 -6.29 -36.37 -4.38
CA LEU A 609 -6.19 -36.71 -5.80
C LEU A 609 -7.51 -37.25 -6.39
N SER A 610 -8.55 -37.44 -5.57
CA SER A 610 -9.90 -37.81 -5.97
C SER A 610 -10.93 -36.74 -5.56
N THR A 611 -12.19 -37.11 -5.31
CA THR A 611 -13.30 -36.14 -5.05
C THR A 611 -13.74 -36.16 -3.59
N GLY A 612 -12.79 -36.01 -2.67
CA GLY A 612 -13.08 -35.87 -1.24
C GLY A 612 -13.75 -34.53 -0.88
N VAL A 613 -14.23 -34.44 0.36
CA VAL A 613 -14.73 -33.22 0.99
C VAL A 613 -13.88 -32.93 2.22
N ILE A 614 -13.28 -31.75 2.28
CA ILE A 614 -12.20 -31.39 3.23
C ILE A 614 -12.63 -30.21 4.11
N LEU A 615 -12.39 -30.28 5.43
CA LEU A 615 -12.69 -29.21 6.38
C LEU A 615 -11.42 -28.67 7.05
N ASP A 616 -11.20 -27.37 6.96
CA ASP A 616 -10.29 -26.62 7.82
C ASP A 616 -11.11 -25.93 8.93
N ALA A 617 -11.19 -26.57 10.08
CA ALA A 617 -11.87 -26.05 11.25
C ALA A 617 -10.98 -24.99 11.92
N GLY A 618 -11.47 -23.75 12.02
CA GLY A 618 -10.68 -22.64 12.55
C GLY A 618 -9.71 -22.04 11.53
N CYS A 619 -10.08 -22.01 10.25
CA CYS A 619 -9.22 -21.66 9.09
C CYS A 619 -8.56 -20.26 9.10
N GLY A 620 -8.87 -19.39 10.06
CA GLY A 620 -8.34 -18.03 10.14
C GLY A 620 -8.60 -17.21 8.87
N PHE A 621 -7.52 -16.83 8.18
CA PHE A 621 -7.56 -16.12 6.89
C PHE A 621 -7.64 -17.05 5.66
N GLY A 622 -7.73 -18.37 5.84
CA GLY A 622 -7.91 -19.34 4.76
C GLY A 622 -6.66 -19.70 3.96
N ALA A 623 -5.46 -19.25 4.35
CA ALA A 623 -4.22 -19.46 3.59
C ALA A 623 -3.87 -20.95 3.35
N TRP A 624 -4.26 -21.85 4.27
CA TRP A 624 -4.09 -23.30 4.07
C TRP A 624 -5.04 -23.85 3.00
N LEU A 625 -6.31 -23.40 3.00
CA LEU A 625 -7.33 -23.75 2.00
C LEU A 625 -6.98 -23.21 0.61
N GLU A 626 -6.40 -22.00 0.55
CA GLU A 626 -5.94 -21.38 -0.69
C GLU A 626 -4.90 -22.27 -1.38
N ASP A 627 -3.78 -22.55 -0.70
CA ASP A 627 -2.74 -23.48 -1.16
C ASP A 627 -3.32 -24.85 -1.54
N MET A 628 -4.11 -25.47 -0.65
CA MET A 628 -4.70 -26.80 -0.89
C MET A 628 -5.63 -26.84 -2.09
N SER A 629 -6.40 -25.78 -2.35
CA SER A 629 -7.32 -25.71 -3.50
C SER A 629 -6.61 -25.48 -4.84
N VAL A 630 -5.44 -24.86 -4.80
CA VAL A 630 -4.57 -24.61 -5.97
C VAL A 630 -3.70 -25.83 -6.28
N GLU A 631 -3.34 -26.64 -5.28
CA GLU A 631 -2.65 -27.90 -5.47
C GLU A 631 -3.65 -29.00 -5.90
N TYR A 632 -4.73 -29.18 -5.14
CA TYR A 632 -5.74 -30.23 -5.33
C TYR A 632 -7.07 -29.63 -5.85
N HIS A 633 -7.24 -29.67 -7.16
CA HIS A 633 -8.37 -29.03 -7.85
C HIS A 633 -9.69 -29.83 -7.83
N LYS A 634 -9.70 -31.07 -7.32
CA LYS A 634 -10.83 -32.01 -7.38
C LYS A 634 -11.68 -32.09 -6.09
N PRO A 635 -11.12 -31.98 -4.87
CA PRO A 635 -11.91 -31.98 -3.64
C PRO A 635 -12.72 -30.70 -3.48
N ASP A 636 -13.83 -30.80 -2.74
CA ASP A 636 -14.58 -29.65 -2.23
C ASP A 636 -14.00 -29.27 -0.84
N PHE A 637 -13.64 -28.00 -0.66
CA PHE A 637 -13.01 -27.47 0.55
C PHE A 637 -13.94 -26.53 1.32
N VAL A 638 -13.97 -26.69 2.64
CA VAL A 638 -14.74 -25.87 3.57
C VAL A 638 -13.83 -25.28 4.63
N GLY A 639 -13.85 -23.96 4.79
CA GLY A 639 -13.23 -23.24 5.91
C GLY A 639 -14.26 -22.79 6.92
N VAL A 640 -14.05 -23.07 8.20
CA VAL A 640 -14.86 -22.53 9.31
C VAL A 640 -14.06 -21.51 10.10
N GLY A 641 -14.62 -20.33 10.35
CA GLY A 641 -14.01 -19.33 11.22
C GLY A 641 -15.01 -18.38 11.90
N LEU A 642 -14.57 -17.71 12.96
CA LEU A 642 -15.42 -16.82 13.77
C LEU A 642 -15.71 -15.46 13.10
N LEU A 643 -14.85 -15.01 12.19
CA LEU A 643 -14.74 -13.60 11.76
C LEU A 643 -14.80 -13.48 10.22
N PRO A 644 -15.98 -13.22 9.62
CA PRO A 644 -16.16 -13.21 8.16
C PRO A 644 -15.28 -12.20 7.41
N GLN A 645 -14.89 -11.11 8.07
CA GLN A 645 -14.00 -10.10 7.52
C GLN A 645 -12.54 -10.56 7.33
N HIS A 646 -12.21 -11.79 7.77
CA HIS A 646 -10.91 -12.43 7.52
C HIS A 646 -10.97 -13.42 6.34
N PHE A 647 -12.16 -13.77 5.82
CA PHE A 647 -12.27 -14.66 4.68
C PHE A 647 -11.79 -13.95 3.39
N PRO A 648 -11.02 -14.64 2.51
CA PRO A 648 -10.51 -14.04 1.28
C PRO A 648 -11.63 -13.67 0.30
N THR A 649 -11.45 -12.56 -0.42
CA THR A 649 -12.46 -11.98 -1.33
C THR A 649 -12.38 -12.53 -2.76
N GLN A 650 -11.29 -13.21 -3.10
CA GLN A 650 -11.14 -14.05 -4.29
C GLN A 650 -10.89 -15.47 -3.81
N ILE A 651 -11.64 -16.44 -4.31
CA ILE A 651 -11.59 -17.84 -3.86
C ILE A 651 -11.69 -18.80 -5.04
N SER A 652 -10.99 -19.93 -4.96
CA SER A 652 -11.15 -21.05 -5.88
C SER A 652 -12.60 -21.57 -5.86
N LYS A 653 -13.12 -22.03 -7.00
CA LYS A 653 -14.54 -22.42 -7.14
C LYS A 653 -14.97 -23.59 -6.25
N ASN A 654 -14.01 -24.39 -5.80
CA ASN A 654 -14.17 -25.51 -4.89
C ASN A 654 -13.94 -25.13 -3.41
N VAL A 655 -13.76 -23.86 -3.06
CA VAL A 655 -13.61 -23.40 -1.66
C VAL A 655 -14.85 -22.65 -1.20
N LYS A 656 -15.31 -22.95 0.02
CA LYS A 656 -16.46 -22.30 0.68
C LYS A 656 -16.07 -21.91 2.11
N PHE A 657 -16.50 -20.73 2.57
CA PHE A 657 -16.25 -20.27 3.94
C PHE A 657 -17.55 -20.14 4.73
N ILE A 658 -17.53 -20.55 6.00
CA ILE A 658 -18.68 -20.61 6.91
C ILE A 658 -18.33 -19.91 8.22
N GLN A 659 -19.23 -19.03 8.70
CA GLN A 659 -19.10 -18.46 10.03
C GLN A 659 -19.69 -19.39 11.09
N ALA A 660 -18.85 -19.95 11.96
CA ALA A 660 -19.29 -20.76 13.10
C ALA A 660 -18.26 -20.77 14.24
N ASP A 661 -18.71 -21.19 15.42
CA ASP A 661 -17.89 -21.42 16.60
C ASP A 661 -17.94 -22.92 16.95
N ILE A 662 -16.79 -23.59 16.89
CA ILE A 662 -16.65 -25.03 17.15
C ILE A 662 -17.21 -25.41 18.53
N LEU A 663 -17.07 -24.53 19.53
CA LEU A 663 -17.51 -24.80 20.90
C LEU A 663 -19.02 -24.68 21.11
N ASN A 664 -19.77 -24.21 20.10
CA ASN A 664 -21.23 -24.15 20.10
C ASN A 664 -21.88 -25.14 19.10
N GLY A 665 -21.07 -25.96 18.42
CA GLY A 665 -21.50 -26.84 17.34
C GLY A 665 -21.42 -26.18 15.96
N LEU A 666 -20.99 -26.94 14.97
CA LEU A 666 -20.85 -26.54 13.58
C LEU A 666 -22.16 -26.76 12.81
N PRO A 667 -22.59 -25.80 11.97
CA PRO A 667 -23.78 -25.92 11.11
C PRO A 667 -23.47 -26.79 9.88
N LEU A 668 -23.02 -28.02 10.13
CA LEU A 668 -22.52 -29.00 9.18
C LEU A 668 -23.13 -30.37 9.50
N GLU A 669 -23.42 -31.16 8.46
CA GLU A 669 -24.04 -32.49 8.59
C GLU A 669 -23.08 -33.50 9.24
N ASP A 670 -23.65 -34.49 9.95
CA ASP A 670 -22.88 -35.61 10.51
C ASP A 670 -22.22 -36.42 9.37
N ASN A 671 -20.99 -36.90 9.56
CA ASN A 671 -20.29 -37.77 8.61
C ASN A 671 -20.13 -37.16 7.19
N LEU A 672 -19.88 -35.86 7.07
CA LEU A 672 -19.78 -35.15 5.79
C LEU A 672 -18.36 -35.18 5.18
N PHE A 673 -17.31 -35.10 6.00
CA PHE A 673 -15.93 -34.86 5.54
C PHE A 673 -15.07 -36.11 5.53
N ASP A 674 -14.24 -36.26 4.49
CA ASP A 674 -13.26 -37.34 4.35
C ASP A 674 -11.94 -37.02 5.07
N PHE A 675 -11.64 -35.73 5.23
CA PHE A 675 -10.51 -35.21 6.01
C PHE A 675 -10.91 -33.92 6.74
N VAL A 676 -10.61 -33.83 8.03
CA VAL A 676 -10.86 -32.65 8.87
C VAL A 676 -9.59 -32.26 9.61
N ARG A 677 -9.30 -30.96 9.64
CA ARG A 677 -8.06 -30.40 10.18
C ARG A 677 -8.35 -29.29 11.20
N LEU A 678 -7.57 -29.23 12.28
CA LEU A 678 -7.53 -28.14 13.26
C LEU A 678 -6.06 -27.72 13.50
N SER A 679 -5.80 -26.43 13.74
CA SER A 679 -4.45 -25.96 14.08
C SER A 679 -4.39 -24.61 14.79
N TYR A 680 -3.39 -24.42 15.65
CA TYR A 680 -3.12 -23.18 16.43
C TYR A 680 -4.20 -22.82 17.47
N PHE A 681 -4.95 -23.81 17.97
CA PHE A 681 -5.91 -23.65 19.07
C PHE A 681 -5.33 -23.90 20.47
N ALA A 682 -4.06 -24.32 20.58
CA ALA A 682 -3.35 -24.55 21.85
C ALA A 682 -3.47 -23.37 22.83
N ALA A 683 -3.16 -22.16 22.38
CA ALA A 683 -3.26 -20.96 23.19
C ALA A 683 -4.69 -20.40 23.33
N THR A 684 -5.70 -21.07 22.74
CA THR A 684 -7.07 -20.57 22.59
C THR A 684 -8.11 -21.39 23.36
N PHE A 685 -7.99 -22.72 23.39
CA PHE A 685 -8.91 -23.61 24.11
C PHE A 685 -8.38 -24.02 25.48
N ALA A 686 -9.21 -23.87 26.51
CA ALA A 686 -8.95 -24.47 27.82
C ALA A 686 -9.11 -26.00 27.79
N HIS A 687 -8.54 -26.71 28.77
CA HIS A 687 -8.50 -28.18 28.81
C HIS A 687 -9.85 -28.90 28.62
N HIS A 688 -10.96 -28.29 29.07
CA HIS A 688 -12.30 -28.84 28.92
C HIS A 688 -12.89 -28.61 27.51
N GLU A 689 -12.56 -27.48 26.86
CA GLU A 689 -13.05 -27.09 25.52
C GLU A 689 -12.49 -28.01 24.42
N TRP A 690 -11.27 -28.51 24.61
CA TRP A 690 -10.68 -29.54 23.75
C TRP A 690 -11.57 -30.78 23.58
N GLU A 691 -12.31 -31.19 24.61
CA GLU A 691 -13.23 -32.32 24.46
C GLU A 691 -14.48 -31.99 23.64
N VAL A 692 -14.98 -30.75 23.75
CA VAL A 692 -16.10 -30.28 22.94
C VAL A 692 -15.67 -30.24 21.47
N ALA A 693 -14.51 -29.65 21.19
CA ALA A 693 -13.94 -29.59 19.84
C ALA A 693 -13.67 -30.97 19.25
N ILE A 694 -13.00 -31.88 19.99
CA ILE A 694 -12.71 -33.24 19.49
C ILE A 694 -14.01 -34.01 19.21
N LYS A 695 -15.02 -33.96 20.10
CA LYS A 695 -16.31 -34.64 19.88
C LYS A 695 -17.04 -34.10 18.65
N GLU A 696 -16.96 -32.78 18.41
CA GLU A 696 -17.61 -32.12 17.28
C GLU A 696 -16.90 -32.37 15.95
N LEU A 697 -15.56 -32.39 15.92
CA LEU A 697 -14.80 -32.74 14.72
C LEU A 697 -14.96 -34.23 14.36
N ILE A 698 -15.08 -35.12 15.36
CA ILE A 698 -15.47 -36.53 15.12
C ILE A 698 -16.86 -36.59 14.47
N ARG A 699 -17.86 -35.84 14.97
CA ARG A 699 -19.24 -35.86 14.45
C ARG A 699 -19.32 -35.56 12.95
N VAL A 700 -18.59 -34.55 12.47
CA VAL A 700 -18.63 -34.14 11.06
C VAL A 700 -17.74 -34.99 10.15
N THR A 701 -16.87 -35.83 10.70
CA THR A 701 -15.96 -36.70 9.94
C THR A 701 -16.63 -38.03 9.60
N LYS A 702 -16.40 -38.55 8.39
CA LYS A 702 -16.90 -39.85 7.95
C LYS A 702 -16.31 -41.01 8.76
N PRO A 703 -17.01 -42.15 8.91
CA PRO A 703 -16.40 -43.36 9.44
C PRO A 703 -15.30 -43.84 8.47
N GLY A 704 -14.05 -43.82 8.93
CA GLY A 704 -12.87 -44.07 8.10
C GLY A 704 -12.30 -42.83 7.38
N GLY A 705 -12.83 -41.64 7.65
CA GLY A 705 -12.19 -40.36 7.34
C GLY A 705 -11.14 -39.97 8.38
N TRP A 706 -10.27 -39.01 8.04
CA TRP A 706 -9.11 -38.64 8.84
C TRP A 706 -9.32 -37.36 9.67
N LEU A 707 -8.77 -37.34 10.89
CA LEU A 707 -8.59 -36.13 11.69
C LEU A 707 -7.09 -35.77 11.77
N GLU A 708 -6.75 -34.51 11.52
CA GLU A 708 -5.43 -33.97 11.80
C GLU A 708 -5.52 -32.76 12.76
N PHE A 709 -4.83 -32.86 13.88
CA PHE A 709 -4.59 -31.75 14.80
C PHE A 709 -3.10 -31.40 14.72
N VAL A 710 -2.75 -30.13 14.49
CA VAL A 710 -1.35 -29.69 14.66
C VAL A 710 -1.30 -28.40 15.45
N GLU A 711 -0.67 -28.50 16.61
CA GLU A 711 -0.46 -27.42 17.54
C GLU A 711 1.04 -27.16 17.72
N PRO A 712 1.45 -25.92 18.02
CA PRO A 712 2.81 -25.67 18.47
C PRO A 712 2.98 -26.27 19.87
N ASP A 713 3.90 -27.22 20.01
CA ASP A 713 4.42 -27.55 21.34
C ASP A 713 5.24 -26.37 21.87
N LEU A 714 5.21 -26.20 23.18
CA LEU A 714 5.75 -25.05 23.91
C LEU A 714 6.75 -25.49 25.00
N ASP A 715 7.19 -26.75 24.99
CA ASP A 715 8.33 -27.24 25.78
C ASP A 715 9.66 -27.10 24.99
N PRO A 716 10.54 -26.13 25.31
CA PRO A 716 11.73 -25.86 24.53
C PRO A 716 12.89 -26.78 24.92
N THR A 717 13.46 -27.49 23.94
CA THR A 717 14.55 -28.46 24.18
C THR A 717 15.88 -27.85 24.65
N SER A 718 16.04 -26.53 24.53
CA SER A 718 17.14 -25.74 25.10
C SER A 718 16.75 -24.26 25.17
N THR A 719 17.12 -23.57 26.24
CA THR A 719 16.85 -22.14 26.45
C THR A 719 18.04 -21.44 27.12
N GLY A 720 18.30 -20.19 26.73
CA GLY A 720 19.18 -19.31 27.50
C GLY A 720 18.57 -18.92 28.86
N PRO A 721 19.31 -18.21 29.72
CA PRO A 721 18.85 -17.86 31.07
C PRO A 721 17.56 -17.00 31.09
N ILE A 722 17.34 -16.13 30.10
CA ILE A 722 16.16 -15.28 30.02
C ILE A 722 14.96 -16.08 29.51
N GLY A 723 15.15 -16.89 28.46
CA GLY A 723 14.15 -17.85 27.99
C GLY A 723 13.69 -18.79 29.11
N THR A 724 14.64 -19.39 29.84
CA THR A 724 14.38 -20.26 30.99
C THR A 724 13.51 -19.56 32.04
N ARG A 725 13.85 -18.31 32.42
CA ARG A 725 13.07 -17.52 33.39
C ARG A 725 11.65 -17.19 32.90
N ILE A 726 11.46 -17.00 31.60
CA ILE A 726 10.11 -16.78 31.04
C ILE A 726 9.32 -18.10 31.02
N MET A 727 9.98 -19.25 30.81
CA MET A 727 9.37 -20.57 30.94
C MET A 727 8.96 -20.91 32.39
N GLU A 728 9.66 -20.40 33.42
CA GLU A 728 9.23 -20.57 34.82
C GLU A 728 7.84 -19.98 35.10
N ALA A 729 7.48 -18.89 34.40
CA ALA A 729 6.14 -18.28 34.44
C ALA A 729 5.20 -18.75 33.32
N TRP A 730 5.70 -19.59 32.41
CA TRP A 730 4.88 -20.27 31.42
C TRP A 730 4.20 -21.46 32.09
N ASP A 731 2.97 -21.21 32.55
CA ASP A 731 2.06 -22.21 33.10
C ASP A 731 2.09 -23.48 32.22
N ARG A 732 2.42 -24.64 32.80
CA ARG A 732 2.88 -25.84 32.06
C ARG A 732 1.75 -26.58 31.34
N LEU A 733 1.27 -25.92 30.30
CA LEU A 733 0.32 -26.40 29.33
C LEU A 733 1.04 -27.25 28.27
N ASN A 734 1.50 -28.46 28.63
CA ASN A 734 1.89 -29.46 27.64
C ASN A 734 0.61 -29.96 26.93
N ILE A 735 0.14 -29.15 25.98
CA ILE A 735 -1.12 -29.37 25.27
C ILE A 735 -1.03 -30.62 24.40
N THR A 736 0.16 -31.01 23.97
CA THR A 736 0.45 -32.27 23.28
C THR A 736 0.09 -33.47 24.16
N ASP A 737 0.57 -33.55 25.41
CA ASP A 737 0.17 -34.61 26.36
C ASP A 737 -1.35 -34.66 26.54
N ILE A 738 -1.98 -33.49 26.71
CA ILE A 738 -3.42 -33.38 26.99
C ILE A 738 -4.27 -33.78 25.77
N LEU A 739 -3.82 -33.43 24.57
CA LEU A 739 -4.47 -33.79 23.31
C LEU A 739 -4.29 -35.28 23.03
N GLU A 740 -3.06 -35.82 23.16
CA GLU A 740 -2.78 -37.25 23.01
C GLU A 740 -3.60 -38.09 24.00
N LEU A 741 -3.66 -37.71 25.29
CA LEU A 741 -4.48 -38.38 26.30
C LEU A 741 -5.98 -38.36 25.93
N LYS A 742 -6.51 -37.25 25.39
CA LYS A 742 -7.92 -37.14 25.00
C LYS A 742 -8.25 -37.89 23.72
N LEU A 743 -7.34 -37.91 22.73
CA LEU A 743 -7.50 -38.69 21.51
C LEU A 743 -7.44 -40.19 21.84
N ASN A 744 -6.45 -40.65 22.61
CA ASN A 744 -6.32 -42.04 23.04
C ASN A 744 -7.46 -42.51 23.98
N ALA A 745 -8.12 -41.59 24.70
CA ALA A 745 -9.33 -41.91 25.46
C ALA A 745 -10.59 -42.08 24.58
N SER A 746 -10.55 -41.66 23.30
CA SER A 746 -11.69 -41.74 22.38
C SER A 746 -11.86 -43.15 21.81
N LYS A 747 -12.98 -43.80 22.14
CA LYS A 747 -13.36 -45.10 21.55
C LYS A 747 -13.87 -45.01 20.11
N GLN A 748 -13.87 -43.82 19.51
CA GLN A 748 -14.30 -43.56 18.14
C GLN A 748 -13.11 -43.31 17.19
N LEU A 749 -11.88 -43.24 17.73
CA LEU A 749 -10.65 -43.06 16.96
C LEU A 749 -9.84 -44.35 16.98
N THR A 750 -9.13 -44.58 15.88
CA THR A 750 -8.24 -45.73 15.64
C THR A 750 -7.08 -45.27 14.78
N ASP A 751 -5.93 -45.95 14.85
CA ASP A 751 -4.71 -45.56 14.12
C ASP A 751 -4.27 -44.12 14.45
N ILE A 752 -4.26 -43.81 15.75
CA ILE A 752 -3.80 -42.52 16.27
C ILE A 752 -2.27 -42.50 16.18
N GLN A 753 -1.75 -41.59 15.36
CA GLN A 753 -0.31 -41.39 15.13
C GLN A 753 0.09 -39.98 15.60
N HIS A 754 1.33 -39.84 16.06
CA HIS A 754 1.88 -38.58 16.58
C HIS A 754 3.24 -38.31 15.90
N ASP A 755 3.27 -37.34 14.99
CA ASP A 755 4.47 -36.75 14.43
C ASP A 755 4.86 -35.47 15.20
N SER A 756 6.12 -35.35 15.61
CA SER A 756 6.66 -34.15 16.26
C SER A 756 7.90 -33.62 15.55
N ARG A 757 8.08 -32.29 15.56
CA ARG A 757 9.06 -31.54 14.75
C ARG A 757 9.51 -30.27 15.45
N SER A 758 10.81 -30.10 15.61
CA SER A 758 11.41 -28.98 16.34
C SER A 758 11.80 -27.80 15.43
N LEU A 759 11.64 -26.58 15.93
CA LEU A 759 12.15 -25.35 15.30
C LEU A 759 13.07 -24.62 16.27
N THR A 760 14.32 -24.38 15.88
CA THR A 760 15.18 -23.43 16.59
C THR A 760 14.60 -22.03 16.46
N ILE A 761 14.34 -21.35 17.57
CA ILE A 761 13.82 -19.98 17.57
C ILE A 761 14.99 -18.99 17.47
N GLY A 762 14.77 -17.84 16.83
CA GLY A 762 15.81 -16.82 16.66
C GLY A 762 16.72 -17.03 15.44
N THR A 763 17.88 -16.38 15.43
CA THR A 763 18.73 -16.26 14.23
C THR A 763 19.34 -17.57 13.75
N LEU A 764 19.56 -18.52 14.67
CA LEU A 764 20.06 -19.86 14.35
C LEU A 764 19.05 -20.74 13.60
N GLY A 765 17.75 -20.43 13.71
CA GLY A 765 16.67 -21.13 12.98
C GLY A 765 16.35 -20.56 11.59
N GLY A 766 17.19 -19.67 11.05
CA GLY A 766 16.95 -19.04 9.75
C GLY A 766 15.67 -18.20 9.69
N GLU A 767 15.09 -18.03 8.49
CA GLU A 767 13.90 -17.18 8.32
C GLU A 767 12.68 -17.70 9.11
N ALA A 768 12.50 -19.02 9.22
CA ALA A 768 11.42 -19.62 9.98
C ALA A 768 11.58 -19.41 11.50
N GLY A 769 12.79 -19.62 12.05
CA GLY A 769 13.09 -19.36 13.46
C GLY A 769 12.96 -17.89 13.85
N ILE A 770 13.35 -16.97 12.95
CA ILE A 770 13.18 -15.52 13.11
C ILE A 770 11.68 -15.14 13.04
N SER A 771 10.91 -15.72 12.11
CA SER A 771 9.49 -15.40 11.95
C SER A 771 8.64 -15.98 13.08
N HIS A 772 8.88 -17.22 13.50
CA HIS A 772 8.20 -17.81 14.65
C HIS A 772 8.58 -17.08 15.95
N GLY A 773 9.82 -16.62 16.10
CA GLY A 773 10.22 -15.75 17.21
C GLY A 773 9.37 -14.47 17.32
N LYS A 774 8.99 -13.84 16.20
CA LYS A 774 8.09 -12.67 16.22
C LYS A 774 6.69 -13.03 16.70
N ASN A 775 6.18 -14.21 16.35
CA ASN A 775 4.88 -14.68 16.84
C ASN A 775 4.92 -14.93 18.35
N ILE A 776 6.02 -15.48 18.87
CA ILE A 776 6.27 -15.61 20.32
C ILE A 776 6.32 -14.24 21.00
N ARG A 777 6.95 -13.23 20.38
CA ARG A 777 6.94 -11.84 20.89
C ARG A 777 5.52 -11.29 21.00
N GLU A 778 4.74 -11.34 19.91
CA GLU A 778 3.35 -10.84 19.91
C GLU A 778 2.49 -11.53 20.97
N TYR A 779 2.65 -12.85 21.15
CA TYR A 779 1.98 -13.59 22.22
C TYR A 779 2.39 -13.14 23.63
N LEU A 780 3.69 -12.96 23.89
CA LEU A 780 4.23 -12.52 25.19
C LEU A 780 3.85 -11.05 25.50
N GLU A 781 3.76 -10.19 24.49
CA GLU A 781 3.31 -8.80 24.64
C GLU A 781 1.79 -8.73 24.91
N VAL A 782 0.97 -9.48 24.18
CA VAL A 782 -0.49 -9.57 24.37
C VAL A 782 -0.86 -10.18 25.72
N ASN A 783 -0.12 -11.20 26.18
CA ASN A 783 -0.36 -11.87 27.47
C ASN A 783 0.44 -11.28 28.64
N SER A 784 1.12 -10.16 28.43
CA SER A 784 2.04 -9.51 29.38
C SER A 784 1.53 -9.47 30.83
N GLN A 785 0.26 -9.13 31.04
CA GLN A 785 -0.37 -9.10 32.37
C GLN A 785 -0.29 -10.44 33.13
N ARG A 786 -0.43 -11.59 32.46
CA ARG A 786 -0.30 -12.91 33.10
C ARG A 786 1.15 -13.14 33.52
N PHE A 787 2.09 -12.88 32.63
CA PHE A 787 3.51 -13.17 32.85
C PHE A 787 4.15 -12.26 33.91
N TYR A 788 3.98 -10.93 33.86
CA TYR A 788 4.60 -10.05 34.86
C TYR A 788 4.02 -10.27 36.28
N MET A 789 2.72 -10.59 36.38
CA MET A 789 2.10 -10.94 37.66
C MET A 789 2.61 -12.27 38.23
N HIS A 790 2.89 -13.26 37.38
CA HIS A 790 3.47 -14.55 37.82
C HIS A 790 4.96 -14.41 38.17
N LEU A 791 5.73 -13.66 37.37
CA LEU A 791 7.15 -13.36 37.59
C LEU A 791 7.40 -12.45 38.81
N GLY A 792 6.37 -11.77 39.32
CA GLY A 792 6.48 -10.86 40.47
C GLY A 792 7.20 -9.54 40.16
N ILE A 793 7.21 -9.11 38.89
CA ILE A 793 7.94 -7.92 38.40
C ILE A 793 6.98 -6.84 37.87
N SER A 794 7.50 -5.62 37.69
CA SER A 794 6.72 -4.51 37.12
C SER A 794 6.45 -4.69 35.61
N PRO A 795 5.45 -4.01 35.04
CA PRO A 795 5.23 -4.00 33.59
C PRO A 795 6.44 -3.47 32.79
N GLU A 796 7.17 -2.51 33.35
CA GLU A 796 8.39 -1.94 32.76
C GLU A 796 9.57 -2.93 32.82
N GLU A 797 9.73 -3.61 33.96
CA GLU A 797 10.72 -4.70 34.11
C GLU A 797 10.42 -5.87 33.17
N TYR A 798 9.14 -6.20 32.96
CA TYR A 798 8.72 -7.22 32.00
C TYR A 798 8.95 -6.79 30.55
N SER A 799 8.62 -5.55 30.18
CA SER A 799 8.91 -5.02 28.85
C SER A 799 10.41 -5.14 28.54
N LYS A 800 11.28 -4.82 29.50
CA LYS A 800 12.72 -5.04 29.36
C LYS A 800 13.07 -6.52 29.25
N LEU A 801 12.49 -7.39 30.07
CA LEU A 801 12.74 -8.84 30.02
C LEU A 801 12.41 -9.46 28.65
N ILE A 802 11.38 -8.94 27.96
CA ILE A 802 11.05 -9.33 26.58
C ILE A 802 12.08 -8.79 25.59
N ASP A 803 12.52 -7.53 25.70
CA ASP A 803 13.57 -7.03 24.81
C ASP A 803 14.91 -7.78 25.02
N ASP A 804 15.31 -8.02 26.28
CA ASP A 804 16.47 -8.83 26.64
C ASP A 804 16.37 -10.27 26.07
N LEU A 805 15.19 -10.92 26.10
CA LEU A 805 14.95 -12.23 25.47
C LEU A 805 15.24 -12.20 23.96
N PHE A 806 14.84 -11.14 23.27
CA PHE A 806 15.05 -11.04 21.83
C PHE A 806 16.47 -10.65 21.45
N GLU A 807 17.29 -10.13 22.37
CA GLU A 807 18.74 -10.08 22.22
C GLU A 807 19.38 -11.47 22.44
N GLU A 808 18.92 -12.24 23.45
CA GLU A 808 19.34 -13.64 23.68
C GLU A 808 19.12 -14.51 22.43
N LEU A 809 17.92 -14.45 21.84
CA LEU A 809 17.53 -15.14 20.59
C LEU A 809 18.23 -14.62 19.31
N GLN A 810 18.97 -13.50 19.39
CA GLN A 810 19.78 -12.99 18.29
C GLN A 810 21.27 -13.30 18.45
N SER A 811 21.72 -13.57 19.68
CA SER A 811 23.11 -13.90 20.01
C SER A 811 23.59 -15.19 19.32
N ARG A 812 24.90 -15.32 19.15
CA ARG A 812 25.57 -16.53 18.64
C ARG A 812 26.35 -17.29 19.72
N GLU A 813 26.15 -16.92 20.98
CA GLU A 813 26.95 -17.39 22.12
C GLU A 813 26.06 -18.15 23.13
N ILE A 814 25.49 -19.27 22.65
CA ILE A 814 24.93 -20.33 23.48
C ILE A 814 25.55 -21.63 22.96
N GLU A 815 26.33 -22.30 23.81
CA GLU A 815 26.99 -23.60 23.55
C GLU A 815 26.07 -24.80 23.80
#